data_AF-A0A936PKW7-F1
#
_entry.id   AF-A0A936PKW7-F1
#
_cell.length_a   1.000
_cell.length_b   1.000
_cell.length_c   1.000
_cell.angle_alpha   90.00
_cell.angle_beta   90.00
_cell.angle_gamma   90.00
#
_symmetry.space_group_name_H-M   'P 1'
#
loop_
_entity.id
_entity.type
_entity.pdbx_description
1 polymer ?
#
loop_
_entity_poly.entity_id
_entity_poly.type
_entity_poly.pdbx_seq_one_letter_code
_entity_poly.pdbx_strand_id
1 'polypeptide(L)'
;MKKNSMLIALLLWASLAGFAQITDPFFEKTTYVGAFGTTDWTQGWTNWDPQNTVYPTHNATLGDISGANSEITTNTRWASSNSPVVGGASFTNSRLQDPFFEQVGYVGAFGTYDWTQGWSEFDPQNAVYPSTNVTIAAGHITTNQTWTSGNTYLLDGWVYIDNAVTLTIQPGTIIRGSKVNQGALIIERGGKLIANGTADQPIVFTSNVAPGSRTYGDWGGVIICGRSAINLTGGTGTIEGGVGSIFGGGTTPDVNDNSGILRYVRIEFPGIAFSANNEINGLTMGGVGAGTTIDYVQVSYSGDDSFEWFGGTVNAKHLIALRGLDDDFDTDNGFVGKVQFGVSLRDPAIADISESNGFESDNNSSGSAATPVTMPLFSNISIFGPYVTSSTSINSLYRNAMHLRRNTATSIYNSTFSGYPYGLNLDGVATQTNANNNLLQIENVYMTGMVTNNFRAQSTGAPLNWTATEVGNWFNSASSPDRNNATYTNNTDLQLQDPFNLTAPNFLAAKTTYKLYGWVYVRSGATLTIDPGVIIRGDKTSKSALIIERGAQLIANGTANEPIVFASGEAAGARGYGDWGGIILCGNATVNLTGGTGTIEGGVGSVFGGGLTPNDDDNSGSIKYLRSEFSGYDFASNNEINGLTMGGVGRGTTIDHVQISYNQDDSYEWFGGTVNCKHLIAFRGKDDDFDTDNGYSGKVQFAVTLRDPAIADASQSNSFESDNNASGTAVTPETNPTFSNVSSFGPNPAANPGYNTLYRRAMHLRRNTQTDIHNSIFLGWPTGLDIDGALTHVNANDNDLKVENSFISGSTTNYAAGNPGAPLNWTAANVQAYFQSATRNNNDATAIAAMQITDPFNLSSPNFLPLATSPVWGKAVWSRTISGKLLYDKATTDVPVSNSTVLLKNSTGSTTVATATTNATGDYTLYAIDGNYILDAEVNKVRGGLAVVDAVQVRRHLSSLTTLDALSLTAGDVDLSNAGTNVAIIDAVTIRRKLSNQNPIQWQIKDFIFVKPSLTIGGSGLTQDIIVLSGGDVDKSYTPAVQ
;
A
#
# COMPACT_ATOMS: atom_id res chain seq x y z
N MET A 1 20.49 -33.32 52.69
CA MET A 1 20.21 -33.77 51.30
C MET A 1 21.34 -33.28 50.38
N LYS A 2 21.75 -34.05 49.36
CA LYS A 2 22.57 -33.52 48.26
C LYS A 2 21.65 -32.72 47.31
N LYS A 3 21.94 -31.46 47.02
CA LYS A 3 21.59 -30.79 45.74
C LYS A 3 22.35 -29.47 45.58
N ASN A 4 22.75 -29.18 44.35
CA ASN A 4 23.45 -27.95 43.99
C ASN A 4 22.48 -26.76 43.98
N SER A 5 22.85 -25.65 44.62
CA SER A 5 22.33 -24.31 44.33
C SER A 5 23.46 -23.31 44.54
N MET A 6 23.77 -22.49 43.54
CA MET A 6 24.79 -21.44 43.67
C MET A 6 24.21 -20.28 44.48
N LEU A 7 24.96 -19.82 45.49
CA LEU A 7 24.62 -18.62 46.26
C LEU A 7 25.05 -17.36 45.48
N ILE A 8 24.18 -16.35 45.46
CA ILE A 8 24.44 -15.05 44.79
C ILE A 8 24.41 -13.96 45.85
N ALA A 9 25.58 -13.36 46.15
CA ALA A 9 25.67 -12.19 47.02
C ALA A 9 25.70 -10.89 46.20
N LEU A 10 25.17 -9.80 46.74
CA LEU A 10 24.90 -8.56 46.01
C LEU A 10 25.36 -7.32 46.79
N LEU A 11 26.12 -6.43 46.16
CA LEU A 11 26.57 -5.14 46.73
C LEU A 11 26.54 -4.05 45.64
N LEU A 12 26.14 -2.83 46.03
CA LEU A 12 25.28 -1.99 45.19
C LEU A 12 25.82 -0.61 44.87
N TRP A 13 25.68 -0.30 43.58
CA TRP A 13 26.00 0.94 42.91
C TRP A 13 25.03 1.05 41.66
N ALA A 14 24.66 2.22 41.11
CA ALA A 14 23.67 2.45 40.01
C ALA A 14 23.79 3.79 39.18
N SER A 15 24.19 3.77 37.90
CA SER A 15 24.31 4.89 36.94
C SER A 15 23.47 4.55 35.70
N LEU A 16 22.45 5.36 35.41
CA LEU A 16 21.50 5.12 34.32
C LEU A 16 21.74 6.08 33.14
N ALA A 17 21.64 5.56 31.92
CA ALA A 17 21.29 6.33 30.73
C ALA A 17 20.07 5.64 30.10
N GLY A 18 18.96 6.37 29.94
CA GLY A 18 17.71 5.76 29.47
C GLY A 18 16.52 6.71 29.47
N PHE A 19 15.81 6.71 28.36
CA PHE A 19 14.84 7.74 27.99
C PHE A 19 13.40 7.28 28.29
N ALA A 20 12.56 8.18 28.82
CA ALA A 20 11.22 7.81 29.28
C ALA A 20 10.16 7.78 28.16
N GLN A 21 10.21 8.75 27.24
CA GLN A 21 9.11 9.03 26.29
C GLN A 21 9.02 8.03 25.12
N ILE A 22 10.14 7.49 24.67
CA ILE A 22 10.22 6.63 23.47
C ILE A 22 9.86 5.14 23.70
N THR A 23 9.32 4.79 24.87
CA THR A 23 8.84 3.42 25.13
C THR A 23 7.43 3.17 24.59
N ASP A 24 6.70 4.24 24.28
CA ASP A 24 5.31 4.28 23.81
C ASP A 24 5.07 3.46 22.54
N PRO A 25 3.94 2.72 22.44
CA PRO A 25 3.66 1.82 21.32
C PRO A 25 3.42 2.53 19.98
N PHE A 26 3.25 3.86 19.95
CA PHE A 26 3.25 4.61 18.70
C PHE A 26 4.57 4.45 17.93
N PHE A 27 5.71 4.44 18.63
CA PHE A 27 7.02 4.41 18.00
C PHE A 27 7.43 3.00 17.57
N GLU A 28 7.77 2.85 16.29
CA GLU A 28 8.42 1.66 15.76
C GLU A 28 9.87 1.61 16.23
N LYS A 29 10.30 0.49 16.82
CA LYS A 29 11.63 0.35 17.41
C LYS A 29 12.65 -0.09 16.36
N THR A 30 13.24 0.90 15.68
CA THR A 30 14.30 0.70 14.67
C THR A 30 15.63 0.24 15.27
N THR A 31 16.57 -0.18 14.43
CA THR A 31 17.99 -0.39 14.84
C THR A 31 18.91 0.77 14.43
N TYR A 32 18.38 1.77 13.71
CA TYR A 32 19.13 2.84 13.06
C TYR A 32 18.64 4.24 13.49
N VAL A 33 19.58 5.18 13.54
CA VAL A 33 19.33 6.60 13.81
C VAL A 33 19.04 7.34 12.49
N GLY A 34 18.10 8.27 12.50
CA GLY A 34 17.52 8.89 11.31
C GLY A 34 16.25 8.17 10.82
N ALA A 35 15.64 8.71 9.77
CA ALA A 35 14.37 8.27 9.19
C ALA A 35 14.44 7.03 8.29
N PHE A 36 15.65 6.52 7.98
CA PHE A 36 15.86 5.51 6.95
C PHE A 36 16.75 4.35 7.42
N GLY A 37 16.26 3.14 7.15
CA GLY A 37 16.99 1.88 7.36
C GLY A 37 17.45 1.28 6.03
N THR A 38 17.12 0.00 5.81
CA THR A 38 17.37 -0.69 4.53
C THR A 38 16.25 -0.48 3.51
N THR A 39 15.10 0.01 3.95
CA THR A 39 13.91 0.22 3.14
C THR A 39 13.71 1.71 2.91
N ASP A 40 13.51 2.09 1.66
CA ASP A 40 13.15 3.44 1.26
C ASP A 40 11.62 3.54 1.18
N TRP A 41 11.02 4.09 2.23
CA TRP A 41 9.57 4.29 2.33
C TRP A 41 9.05 5.44 1.44
N THR A 42 9.93 6.17 0.73
CA THR A 42 9.52 7.23 -0.20
C THR A 42 9.14 6.69 -1.59
N GLN A 43 9.47 5.44 -1.90
CA GLN A 43 9.30 4.86 -3.24
C GLN A 43 7.83 4.69 -3.63
N GLY A 44 7.55 4.88 -4.93
CA GLY A 44 6.23 4.76 -5.54
C GLY A 44 5.40 6.06 -5.49
N TRP A 45 5.36 6.73 -4.34
CA TRP A 45 4.37 7.79 -4.10
C TRP A 45 4.91 9.22 -4.07
N THR A 46 6.20 9.42 -3.77
CA THR A 46 6.78 10.77 -3.69
C THR A 46 7.02 11.40 -5.06
N ASN A 47 7.24 12.72 -5.08
CA ASN A 47 7.59 13.47 -6.28
C ASN A 47 8.71 14.46 -5.98
N TRP A 48 9.91 14.19 -6.51
CA TRP A 48 11.09 15.02 -6.31
C TRP A 48 11.29 16.09 -7.40
N ASP A 49 10.50 16.05 -8.48
CA ASP A 49 10.45 17.11 -9.50
C ASP A 49 9.00 17.56 -9.82
N PRO A 50 8.28 18.12 -8.83
CA PRO A 50 6.94 18.66 -9.05
C PRO A 50 6.97 19.94 -9.89
N GLN A 51 8.12 20.56 -10.17
CA GLN A 51 8.18 21.69 -11.10
C GLN A 51 7.89 21.20 -12.53
N ASN A 52 8.49 20.09 -12.95
CA ASN A 52 8.35 19.56 -14.32
C ASN A 52 7.25 18.49 -14.48
N THR A 53 6.72 17.93 -13.39
CA THR A 53 5.65 16.91 -13.47
C THR A 53 4.38 17.43 -14.15
N VAL A 54 4.02 16.81 -15.27
CA VAL A 54 2.81 17.10 -16.03
C VAL A 54 1.61 16.42 -15.39
N TYR A 55 0.64 17.22 -14.93
CA TYR A 55 -0.67 16.75 -14.46
C TYR A 55 -1.74 17.02 -15.52
N PRO A 56 -2.78 16.17 -15.63
CA PRO A 56 -3.90 16.40 -16.54
C PRO A 56 -4.56 17.77 -16.34
N THR A 57 -5.25 18.24 -17.38
CA THR A 57 -6.20 19.35 -17.24
C THR A 57 -7.38 18.91 -16.37
N HIS A 58 -7.90 19.82 -15.55
CA HIS A 58 -9.08 19.53 -14.76
C HIS A 58 -10.31 19.26 -15.65
N ASN A 59 -11.14 18.31 -15.25
CA ASN A 59 -12.43 17.98 -15.87
C ASN A 59 -13.61 18.16 -14.90
N ALA A 60 -13.34 18.55 -13.65
CA ALA A 60 -14.32 19.00 -12.67
C ALA A 60 -13.80 20.24 -11.91
N THR A 61 -14.70 21.10 -11.41
CA THR A 61 -14.36 22.26 -10.58
C THR A 61 -15.04 22.15 -9.22
N LEU A 62 -14.30 22.50 -8.17
CA LEU A 62 -14.70 22.51 -6.77
C LEU A 62 -14.58 23.94 -6.25
N GLY A 63 -15.66 24.44 -5.65
CA GLY A 63 -15.76 25.84 -5.24
C GLY A 63 -16.43 26.73 -6.28
N ASP A 64 -16.85 27.92 -5.85
CA ASP A 64 -17.66 28.85 -6.63
C ASP A 64 -16.79 29.78 -7.50
N ILE A 65 -16.88 29.56 -8.81
CA ILE A 65 -16.24 30.36 -9.86
C ILE A 65 -16.62 31.85 -9.84
N SER A 66 -17.64 32.27 -9.06
CA SER A 66 -17.99 33.68 -8.86
C SER A 66 -16.96 34.46 -8.02
N GLY A 67 -16.04 33.76 -7.33
CA GLY A 67 -15.07 34.35 -6.40
C GLY A 67 -15.50 34.33 -4.93
N ALA A 68 -16.60 33.64 -4.61
CA ALA A 68 -17.06 33.43 -3.24
C ALA A 68 -16.51 32.13 -2.62
N ASN A 69 -16.42 32.10 -1.29
CA ASN A 69 -16.09 30.89 -0.54
C ASN A 69 -17.22 29.86 -0.67
N SER A 70 -16.89 28.58 -0.60
CA SER A 70 -17.83 27.47 -0.77
C SER A 70 -17.85 26.54 0.44
N GLU A 71 -18.99 25.87 0.64
CA GLU A 71 -19.24 25.07 1.84
C GLU A 71 -19.67 23.64 1.51
N ILE A 72 -19.07 22.67 2.18
CA ILE A 72 -19.46 21.27 2.21
C ILE A 72 -20.12 21.02 3.56
N THR A 73 -21.45 20.93 3.56
CA THR A 73 -22.30 20.75 4.77
C THR A 73 -22.84 19.33 4.93
N THR A 74 -22.56 18.46 3.97
CA THR A 74 -22.98 17.04 3.96
C THR A 74 -21.83 16.15 3.52
N ASN A 75 -21.88 14.87 3.87
CA ASN A 75 -20.89 13.89 3.43
C ASN A 75 -20.75 13.89 1.90
N THR A 76 -19.54 14.15 1.43
CA THR A 76 -19.23 14.43 0.02
C THR A 76 -18.03 13.59 -0.40
N ARG A 77 -18.02 13.11 -1.64
CA ARG A 77 -16.92 12.31 -2.20
C ARG A 77 -16.37 12.98 -3.45
N TRP A 78 -15.05 13.15 -3.51
CA TRP A 78 -14.32 13.49 -4.73
C TRP A 78 -13.80 12.17 -5.32
N ALA A 79 -14.48 11.70 -6.35
CA ALA A 79 -14.29 10.36 -6.91
C ALA A 79 -13.10 10.31 -7.87
N SER A 80 -12.37 9.18 -7.88
CA SER A 80 -11.23 8.99 -8.78
C SER A 80 -11.62 8.87 -10.25
N SER A 81 -12.89 8.58 -10.54
CA SER A 81 -13.50 8.68 -11.88
C SER A 81 -14.98 9.03 -11.77
N ASN A 82 -15.49 9.78 -12.76
CA ASN A 82 -16.92 10.03 -12.97
C ASN A 82 -17.53 9.08 -14.02
N SER A 83 -16.77 8.08 -14.47
CA SER A 83 -17.23 7.09 -15.45
C SER A 83 -18.38 6.25 -14.89
N PRO A 84 -19.47 6.05 -15.65
CA PRO A 84 -20.58 5.20 -15.21
C PRO A 84 -20.16 3.72 -15.02
N VAL A 85 -19.05 3.27 -15.62
CA VAL A 85 -18.60 1.88 -15.42
C VAL A 85 -18.05 1.63 -14.02
N VAL A 86 -17.59 2.68 -13.31
CA VAL A 86 -17.03 2.57 -11.96
C VAL A 86 -18.15 2.58 -10.93
N GLY A 87 -18.27 1.50 -10.15
CA GLY A 87 -19.34 1.28 -9.17
C GLY A 87 -20.65 0.71 -9.76
N GLY A 88 -20.72 0.50 -11.08
CA GLY A 88 -21.97 0.14 -11.76
C GLY A 88 -22.33 -1.35 -11.79
N ALA A 89 -21.41 -2.25 -11.42
CA ALA A 89 -21.65 -3.70 -11.49
C ALA A 89 -22.40 -4.24 -10.28
N SER A 90 -23.22 -5.27 -10.51
CA SER A 90 -23.89 -6.04 -9.47
C SER A 90 -23.64 -7.53 -9.61
N PHE A 91 -23.33 -8.16 -8.48
CA PHE A 91 -23.23 -9.61 -8.32
C PHE A 91 -24.33 -10.10 -7.37
N THR A 92 -25.54 -9.51 -7.41
CA THR A 92 -26.69 -9.98 -6.61
C THR A 92 -27.47 -11.12 -7.26
N ASN A 93 -27.42 -11.25 -8.59
CA ASN A 93 -28.11 -12.32 -9.32
C ASN A 93 -27.57 -13.71 -8.88
N SER A 94 -28.47 -14.69 -8.70
CA SER A 94 -28.12 -16.04 -8.24
C SER A 94 -27.19 -16.80 -9.20
N ARG A 95 -27.22 -16.47 -10.50
CA ARG A 95 -26.33 -17.05 -11.54
C ARG A 95 -24.88 -16.55 -11.43
N LEU A 96 -24.65 -15.44 -10.73
CA LEU A 96 -23.32 -14.85 -10.49
C LEU A 96 -22.71 -15.21 -9.12
N GLN A 97 -23.38 -16.06 -8.31
CA GLN A 97 -22.84 -16.53 -7.02
C GLN A 97 -21.83 -17.67 -7.15
N ASP A 98 -21.61 -18.17 -8.36
CA ASP A 98 -20.66 -19.25 -8.60
C ASP A 98 -19.22 -18.75 -8.41
N PRO A 99 -18.35 -19.46 -7.64
CA PRO A 99 -16.98 -19.02 -7.35
C PRO A 99 -16.07 -18.82 -8.57
N PHE A 100 -16.50 -19.23 -9.77
CA PHE A 100 -15.84 -18.83 -11.02
C PHE A 100 -15.83 -17.30 -11.19
N PHE A 101 -16.92 -16.62 -10.85
CA PHE A 101 -17.05 -15.17 -11.04
C PHE A 101 -16.34 -14.41 -9.93
N GLU A 102 -15.37 -13.59 -10.31
CA GLU A 102 -14.74 -12.61 -9.43
C GLU A 102 -15.70 -11.43 -9.25
N GLN A 103 -16.05 -11.12 -8.01
CA GLN A 103 -16.98 -10.02 -7.71
C GLN A 103 -16.24 -8.69 -7.73
N VAL A 104 -16.41 -7.94 -8.82
CA VAL A 104 -15.74 -6.66 -9.06
C VAL A 104 -16.71 -5.49 -9.00
N GLY A 105 -16.20 -4.31 -8.63
CA GLY A 105 -17.01 -3.09 -8.53
C GLY A 105 -17.24 -2.34 -9.85
N TYR A 106 -16.99 -2.95 -11.03
CA TYR A 106 -17.02 -2.24 -12.31
C TYR A 106 -17.69 -3.03 -13.45
N VAL A 107 -18.35 -2.29 -14.34
CA VAL A 107 -19.00 -2.80 -15.56
C VAL A 107 -17.97 -2.89 -16.70
N GLY A 108 -18.06 -3.92 -17.52
CA GLY A 108 -17.05 -4.21 -18.53
C GLY A 108 -15.85 -4.97 -17.96
N ALA A 109 -14.83 -5.14 -18.79
CA ALA A 109 -13.67 -5.99 -18.48
C ALA A 109 -12.58 -5.29 -17.66
N PHE A 110 -12.71 -4.01 -17.35
CA PHE A 110 -11.62 -3.18 -16.81
C PHE A 110 -12.04 -2.33 -15.61
N GLY A 111 -11.23 -2.41 -14.54
CA GLY A 111 -11.32 -1.54 -13.37
C GLY A 111 -10.25 -0.45 -13.39
N THR A 112 -9.42 -0.42 -12.34
CA THR A 112 -8.22 0.42 -12.26
C THR A 112 -6.95 -0.26 -12.80
N TYR A 113 -7.01 -1.57 -13.07
CA TYR A 113 -5.90 -2.37 -13.59
C TYR A 113 -6.20 -2.83 -15.03
N ASP A 114 -5.22 -2.67 -15.92
CA ASP A 114 -5.26 -3.19 -17.28
C ASP A 114 -4.54 -4.54 -17.34
N TRP A 115 -5.33 -5.62 -17.36
CA TRP A 115 -4.85 -6.99 -17.42
C TRP A 115 -4.29 -7.39 -18.80
N THR A 116 -4.39 -6.54 -19.82
CA THR A 116 -3.77 -6.80 -21.14
C THR A 116 -2.28 -6.48 -21.16
N GLN A 117 -1.79 -5.66 -20.22
CA GLN A 117 -0.41 -5.17 -20.19
C GLN A 117 0.63 -6.30 -20.03
N GLY A 118 1.79 -6.08 -20.64
CA GLY A 118 2.95 -6.99 -20.59
C GLY A 118 2.88 -8.20 -21.52
N TRP A 119 1.69 -8.78 -21.76
CA TRP A 119 1.56 -10.06 -22.47
C TRP A 119 0.76 -10.02 -23.78
N SER A 120 -0.11 -9.03 -24.00
CA SER A 120 -0.85 -8.86 -25.26
C SER A 120 -0.02 -8.16 -26.35
N GLU A 121 -0.53 -8.11 -27.58
CA GLU A 121 0.08 -7.41 -28.72
C GLU A 121 -0.99 -6.74 -29.59
N PHE A 122 -1.02 -5.41 -29.63
CA PHE A 122 -2.03 -4.67 -30.40
C PHE A 122 -1.57 -4.31 -31.83
N ASP A 123 -0.28 -4.47 -32.15
CA ASP A 123 0.23 -4.36 -33.53
C ASP A 123 0.98 -5.63 -34.00
N PRO A 124 0.30 -6.80 -34.05
CA PRO A 124 0.91 -8.03 -34.53
C PRO A 124 1.17 -7.99 -36.05
N GLN A 125 0.71 -6.97 -36.77
CA GLN A 125 1.07 -6.75 -38.17
C GLN A 125 2.56 -6.44 -38.29
N ASN A 126 3.09 -5.59 -37.40
CA ASN A 126 4.49 -5.17 -37.42
C ASN A 126 5.40 -5.99 -36.49
N ALA A 127 4.84 -6.81 -35.58
CA ALA A 127 5.61 -7.66 -34.67
C ALA A 127 6.62 -8.58 -35.39
N VAL A 128 7.89 -8.55 -34.94
CA VAL A 128 8.99 -9.31 -35.54
C VAL A 128 9.27 -10.57 -34.70
N TYR A 129 9.09 -11.73 -35.32
CA TYR A 129 9.35 -13.04 -34.72
C TYR A 129 10.54 -13.74 -35.39
N PRO A 130 11.23 -14.66 -34.70
CA PRO A 130 12.33 -15.42 -35.29
C PRO A 130 11.93 -16.22 -36.55
N SER A 131 12.93 -16.56 -37.36
CA SER A 131 12.77 -17.51 -38.46
C SER A 131 12.52 -18.92 -37.92
N THR A 132 11.67 -19.69 -38.60
CA THR A 132 11.42 -21.10 -38.25
C THR A 132 12.71 -21.92 -38.37
N ASN A 133 12.91 -22.85 -37.42
CA ASN A 133 14.04 -23.77 -37.40
C ASN A 133 13.63 -25.24 -37.20
N VAL A 134 12.37 -25.50 -36.85
CA VAL A 134 11.76 -26.84 -36.80
C VAL A 134 10.50 -26.84 -37.66
N THR A 135 10.37 -27.79 -38.57
CA THR A 135 9.14 -28.00 -39.36
C THR A 135 8.36 -29.19 -38.81
N ILE A 136 7.09 -28.97 -38.50
CA ILE A 136 6.11 -29.99 -38.17
C ILE A 136 5.25 -30.20 -39.41
N ALA A 137 5.49 -31.31 -40.12
CA ALA A 137 4.73 -31.66 -41.32
C ALA A 137 3.30 -32.10 -40.96
N ALA A 138 2.37 -31.95 -41.91
CA ALA A 138 1.01 -32.46 -41.80
C ALA A 138 0.95 -33.94 -41.38
N GLY A 139 0.04 -34.27 -40.47
CA GLY A 139 -0.17 -35.63 -39.97
C GLY A 139 -0.40 -35.70 -38.46
N HIS A 140 -0.24 -36.90 -37.91
CA HIS A 140 -0.59 -37.21 -36.52
C HIS A 140 0.63 -37.26 -35.60
N ILE A 141 0.55 -36.57 -34.47
CA ILE A 141 1.44 -36.70 -33.31
C ILE A 141 0.84 -37.78 -32.40
N THR A 142 1.42 -38.98 -32.50
CA THR A 142 0.92 -40.22 -31.86
C THR A 142 1.58 -40.54 -30.51
N THR A 143 2.49 -39.68 -30.04
CA THR A 143 3.25 -39.83 -28.78
C THR A 143 3.47 -38.47 -28.15
N ASN A 144 3.61 -38.43 -26.82
CA ASN A 144 3.77 -37.17 -26.08
C ASN A 144 5.02 -36.40 -26.55
N GLN A 145 4.85 -35.10 -26.79
CA GLN A 145 5.93 -34.21 -27.24
C GLN A 145 6.04 -32.96 -26.39
N THR A 146 7.22 -32.34 -26.41
CA THR A 146 7.47 -31.03 -25.83
C THR A 146 8.11 -30.13 -26.88
N TRP A 147 7.48 -28.99 -27.15
CA TRP A 147 8.02 -27.90 -27.95
C TRP A 147 8.67 -26.88 -27.03
N THR A 148 9.88 -26.43 -27.38
CA THR A 148 10.76 -25.67 -26.49
C THR A 148 11.04 -24.27 -27.02
N SER A 149 11.18 -23.30 -26.12
CA SER A 149 11.33 -21.88 -26.49
C SER A 149 12.65 -21.51 -27.16
N GLY A 150 13.63 -22.42 -27.16
CA GLY A 150 14.83 -22.32 -27.99
C GLY A 150 14.60 -22.59 -29.48
N ASN A 151 13.38 -22.93 -29.90
CA ASN A 151 12.99 -23.20 -31.28
C ASN A 151 11.82 -22.32 -31.73
N THR A 152 11.67 -22.20 -33.04
CA THR A 152 10.50 -21.61 -33.69
C THR A 152 9.94 -22.61 -34.69
N TYR A 153 8.71 -23.05 -34.42
CA TYR A 153 8.07 -24.18 -35.10
C TYR A 153 7.27 -23.69 -36.31
N LEU A 154 7.28 -24.44 -37.41
CA LEU A 154 6.40 -24.25 -38.57
C LEU A 154 5.35 -25.37 -38.58
N LEU A 155 4.06 -25.02 -38.55
CA LEU A 155 2.97 -25.93 -38.86
C LEU A 155 2.80 -25.96 -40.39
N ASP A 156 3.34 -26.99 -41.04
CA ASP A 156 3.32 -27.14 -42.49
C ASP A 156 2.19 -28.08 -42.93
N GLY A 157 0.97 -27.61 -42.72
CA GLY A 157 -0.29 -28.33 -42.88
C GLY A 157 -0.96 -28.71 -41.55
N TRP A 158 -1.97 -29.57 -41.62
CA TRP A 158 -2.79 -29.95 -40.47
C TRP A 158 -2.06 -30.93 -39.55
N VAL A 159 -1.88 -30.53 -38.29
CA VAL A 159 -1.18 -31.31 -37.26
C VAL A 159 -2.16 -31.76 -36.20
N TYR A 160 -2.38 -33.06 -36.10
CA TYR A 160 -3.35 -33.68 -35.20
C TYR A 160 -2.65 -34.21 -33.93
N ILE A 161 -3.18 -33.90 -32.75
CA ILE A 161 -2.73 -34.44 -31.46
C ILE A 161 -3.71 -35.56 -31.07
N ASP A 162 -3.26 -36.81 -31.16
CA ASP A 162 -4.12 -37.98 -31.02
C ASP A 162 -4.69 -38.18 -29.60
N ASN A 163 -5.74 -39.00 -29.51
CA ASN A 163 -6.30 -39.46 -28.24
C ASN A 163 -5.21 -40.06 -27.31
N ALA A 164 -5.23 -39.64 -26.05
CA ALA A 164 -4.26 -39.95 -24.99
C ALA A 164 -2.84 -39.40 -25.21
N VAL A 165 -2.63 -38.54 -26.22
CA VAL A 165 -1.37 -37.81 -26.44
C VAL A 165 -1.43 -36.42 -25.82
N THR A 166 -0.34 -35.99 -25.20
CA THR A 166 -0.15 -34.63 -24.69
C THR A 166 0.96 -33.92 -25.45
N LEU A 167 0.62 -32.81 -26.11
CA LEU A 167 1.58 -31.82 -26.57
C LEU A 167 1.79 -30.76 -25.48
N THR A 168 3.03 -30.57 -25.05
CA THR A 168 3.42 -29.49 -24.13
C THR A 168 4.21 -28.43 -24.88
N ILE A 169 3.88 -27.16 -24.69
CA ILE A 169 4.59 -26.02 -25.28
C ILE A 169 5.15 -25.16 -24.14
N GLN A 170 6.45 -24.88 -24.16
CA GLN A 170 7.09 -24.06 -23.13
C GLN A 170 6.74 -22.56 -23.28
N PRO A 171 6.70 -21.78 -22.18
CA PRO A 171 6.57 -20.33 -22.22
C PRO A 171 7.56 -19.68 -23.20
N GLY A 172 7.15 -18.64 -23.92
CA GLY A 172 7.98 -17.94 -24.91
C GLY A 172 8.22 -18.69 -26.23
N THR A 173 7.60 -19.86 -26.45
CA THR A 173 7.72 -20.59 -27.72
C THR A 173 6.92 -19.88 -28.82
N ILE A 174 7.53 -19.77 -30.01
CA ILE A 174 6.90 -19.24 -31.22
C ILE A 174 6.54 -20.38 -32.18
N ILE A 175 5.30 -20.37 -32.66
CA ILE A 175 4.73 -21.32 -33.62
C ILE A 175 4.19 -20.51 -34.80
N ARG A 176 4.53 -20.90 -36.03
CA ARG A 176 4.16 -20.18 -37.25
C ARG A 176 3.32 -21.08 -38.16
N GLY A 177 2.17 -20.61 -38.61
CA GLY A 177 1.28 -21.33 -39.52
C GLY A 177 1.66 -21.12 -40.99
N SER A 178 1.76 -22.21 -41.76
CA SER A 178 2.05 -22.16 -43.21
C SER A 178 0.80 -21.75 -44.00
N LYS A 179 0.79 -20.55 -44.59
CA LYS A 179 -0.31 -20.09 -45.46
C LYS A 179 -0.54 -20.98 -46.67
N VAL A 180 0.54 -21.38 -47.34
CA VAL A 180 0.50 -22.16 -48.57
C VAL A 180 -0.13 -23.54 -48.34
N ASN A 181 0.12 -24.13 -47.17
CA ASN A 181 -0.35 -25.46 -46.81
C ASN A 181 -1.49 -25.43 -45.77
N GLN A 182 -2.13 -24.28 -45.53
CA GLN A 182 -3.23 -24.10 -44.58
C GLN A 182 -2.93 -24.69 -43.18
N GLY A 183 -1.73 -24.41 -42.65
CA GLY A 183 -1.25 -25.02 -41.42
C GLY A 183 -2.18 -24.79 -40.23
N ALA A 184 -2.46 -25.83 -39.43
CA ALA A 184 -3.40 -25.78 -38.31
C ALA A 184 -2.97 -26.75 -37.20
N LEU A 185 -3.35 -26.46 -35.95
CA LEU A 185 -3.11 -27.35 -34.80
C LEU A 185 -4.45 -27.87 -34.25
N ILE A 186 -4.67 -29.18 -34.36
CA ILE A 186 -5.93 -29.84 -34.04
C ILE A 186 -5.72 -30.82 -32.88
N ILE A 187 -6.46 -30.66 -31.80
CA ILE A 187 -6.44 -31.56 -30.65
C ILE A 187 -7.66 -32.47 -30.74
N GLU A 188 -7.43 -33.76 -31.05
CA GLU A 188 -8.49 -34.77 -31.15
C GLU A 188 -9.08 -35.13 -29.78
N ARG A 189 -10.27 -35.75 -29.77
CA ARG A 189 -10.94 -36.16 -28.52
C ARG A 189 -10.06 -37.02 -27.63
N GLY A 190 -9.65 -36.44 -26.51
CA GLY A 190 -8.79 -37.06 -25.50
C GLY A 190 -7.30 -36.83 -25.69
N GLY A 191 -6.88 -36.12 -26.73
CA GLY A 191 -5.59 -35.46 -26.78
C GLY A 191 -5.57 -34.26 -25.83
N LYS A 192 -4.38 -33.71 -25.56
CA LYS A 192 -4.20 -32.52 -24.71
C LYS A 192 -3.17 -31.55 -25.26
N LEU A 193 -3.47 -30.26 -25.12
CA LEU A 193 -2.52 -29.16 -25.32
C LEU A 193 -2.21 -28.50 -23.97
N ILE A 194 -0.94 -28.48 -23.58
CA ILE A 194 -0.43 -27.73 -22.42
C ILE A 194 0.40 -26.57 -22.93
N ALA A 195 -0.25 -25.45 -23.25
CA ALA A 195 0.33 -24.17 -23.62
C ALA A 195 0.12 -23.18 -22.47
N ASN A 196 0.92 -23.31 -21.40
CA ASN A 196 0.82 -22.50 -20.19
C ASN A 196 2.02 -21.55 -20.10
N GLY A 197 1.94 -20.44 -20.85
CA GLY A 197 2.91 -19.34 -20.84
C GLY A 197 2.85 -18.50 -19.56
N THR A 198 3.58 -17.39 -19.56
CA THR A 198 3.53 -16.35 -18.50
C THR A 198 3.37 -14.98 -19.13
N ALA A 199 3.03 -13.95 -18.33
CA ALA A 199 2.89 -12.59 -18.84
C ALA A 199 4.18 -12.10 -19.56
N ASP A 200 5.34 -12.36 -18.97
CA ASP A 200 6.65 -12.00 -19.55
C ASP A 200 7.09 -12.90 -20.73
N GLN A 201 6.49 -14.08 -20.88
CA GLN A 201 6.85 -15.10 -21.87
C GLN A 201 5.59 -15.77 -22.44
N PRO A 202 4.76 -15.02 -23.19
CA PRO A 202 3.57 -15.59 -23.83
C PRO A 202 3.97 -16.61 -24.90
N ILE A 203 3.10 -17.58 -25.16
CA ILE A 203 3.22 -18.50 -26.28
C ILE A 203 2.53 -17.86 -27.48
N VAL A 204 3.20 -17.80 -28.64
CA VAL A 204 2.65 -17.11 -29.82
C VAL A 204 2.48 -18.09 -30.96
N PHE A 205 1.25 -18.25 -31.41
CA PHE A 205 0.89 -18.80 -32.71
C PHE A 205 0.66 -17.63 -33.68
N THR A 206 1.33 -17.61 -34.84
CA THR A 206 1.29 -16.46 -35.77
C THR A 206 1.49 -16.88 -37.23
N SER A 207 1.35 -15.94 -38.16
CA SER A 207 1.57 -16.19 -39.60
C SER A 207 3.04 -16.46 -39.94
N ASN A 208 3.29 -17.40 -40.87
CA ASN A 208 4.61 -17.57 -41.49
C ASN A 208 4.93 -16.49 -42.56
N VAL A 209 3.99 -15.58 -42.87
CA VAL A 209 4.23 -14.42 -43.74
C VAL A 209 5.09 -13.37 -43.00
N ALA A 210 5.82 -12.56 -43.77
CA ALA A 210 6.70 -11.52 -43.26
C ALA A 210 5.93 -10.39 -42.54
N PRO A 211 6.51 -9.75 -41.51
CA PRO A 211 5.93 -8.55 -40.88
C PRO A 211 5.56 -7.48 -41.92
N GLY A 212 4.47 -6.76 -41.67
CA GLY A 212 3.89 -5.77 -42.58
C GLY A 212 3.11 -6.36 -43.77
N SER A 213 3.31 -7.64 -44.11
CA SER A 213 2.65 -8.32 -45.24
C SER A 213 1.64 -9.41 -44.85
N ARG A 214 1.40 -9.60 -43.55
CA ARG A 214 0.41 -10.55 -43.02
C ARG A 214 -1.01 -10.09 -43.33
N THR A 215 -1.97 -11.01 -43.31
CA THR A 215 -3.40 -10.69 -43.48
C THR A 215 -4.25 -11.69 -42.71
N TYR A 216 -5.51 -11.29 -42.47
CA TYR A 216 -6.62 -12.16 -42.06
C TYR A 216 -6.58 -13.52 -42.78
N GLY A 217 -6.76 -14.61 -42.04
CA GLY A 217 -6.74 -15.96 -42.60
C GLY A 217 -5.41 -16.36 -43.22
N ASP A 218 -4.28 -16.08 -42.57
CA ASP A 218 -2.95 -16.52 -43.03
C ASP A 218 -2.67 -17.99 -42.68
N TRP A 219 -3.39 -18.60 -41.74
CA TRP A 219 -3.28 -20.02 -41.37
C TRP A 219 -4.55 -20.48 -40.63
N GLY A 220 -4.67 -21.76 -40.27
CA GLY A 220 -5.93 -22.36 -39.81
C GLY A 220 -6.31 -22.19 -38.35
N GLY A 221 -5.46 -21.63 -37.48
CA GLY A 221 -5.79 -21.48 -36.06
C GLY A 221 -5.63 -22.76 -35.22
N VAL A 222 -6.27 -22.75 -34.04
CA VAL A 222 -6.18 -23.81 -33.04
C VAL A 222 -7.57 -24.41 -32.78
N ILE A 223 -7.68 -25.73 -32.94
CA ILE A 223 -8.95 -26.46 -32.81
C ILE A 223 -8.84 -27.45 -31.65
N ILE A 224 -9.80 -27.45 -30.73
CA ILE A 224 -9.84 -28.35 -29.58
C ILE A 224 -11.16 -29.13 -29.59
N CYS A 225 -11.08 -30.44 -29.80
CA CYS A 225 -12.23 -31.36 -29.76
C CYS A 225 -12.29 -32.07 -28.40
N GLY A 226 -13.24 -31.68 -27.55
CA GLY A 226 -13.50 -32.31 -26.25
C GLY A 226 -14.64 -33.33 -26.27
N ARG A 227 -14.89 -33.92 -25.09
CA ARG A 227 -15.90 -34.96 -24.83
C ARG A 227 -17.11 -34.48 -24.01
N SER A 228 -17.29 -33.17 -23.85
CA SER A 228 -18.45 -32.61 -23.16
C SER A 228 -19.75 -32.76 -23.95
N ALA A 229 -20.85 -32.36 -23.33
CA ALA A 229 -22.19 -32.45 -23.89
C ALA A 229 -22.40 -31.37 -24.98
N ILE A 230 -23.02 -31.78 -26.07
CA ILE A 230 -23.48 -30.93 -27.18
C ILE A 230 -24.89 -31.38 -27.58
N ASN A 231 -25.65 -30.54 -28.28
CA ASN A 231 -27.06 -30.82 -28.63
C ASN A 231 -27.30 -31.36 -30.06
N LEU A 232 -26.22 -31.65 -30.80
CA LEU A 232 -26.29 -32.29 -32.11
C LEU A 232 -26.76 -33.75 -32.03
N THR A 233 -27.32 -34.27 -33.13
CA THR A 233 -27.88 -35.63 -33.20
C THR A 233 -26.83 -36.68 -32.85
N GLY A 234 -27.11 -37.49 -31.82
CA GLY A 234 -26.21 -38.53 -31.32
C GLY A 234 -25.14 -38.05 -30.33
N GLY A 235 -25.08 -36.75 -30.02
CA GLY A 235 -24.11 -36.16 -29.08
C GLY A 235 -22.69 -35.99 -29.65
N THR A 236 -22.53 -36.06 -30.98
CA THR A 236 -21.25 -35.84 -31.67
C THR A 236 -21.42 -34.97 -32.91
N GLY A 237 -20.49 -34.05 -33.11
CA GLY A 237 -20.38 -33.22 -34.31
C GLY A 237 -19.06 -33.47 -35.05
N THR A 238 -18.92 -32.92 -36.25
CA THR A 238 -17.65 -32.87 -37.00
C THR A 238 -17.28 -31.40 -37.17
N ILE A 239 -16.02 -31.04 -36.90
CA ILE A 239 -15.54 -29.68 -37.16
C ILE A 239 -15.50 -29.44 -38.68
N GLU A 240 -15.88 -28.23 -39.09
CA GLU A 240 -15.92 -27.81 -40.49
C GLU A 240 -14.53 -27.39 -41.02
N GLY A 241 -14.47 -26.63 -42.12
CA GLY A 241 -13.24 -26.33 -42.85
C GLY A 241 -12.46 -27.56 -43.33
N GLY A 242 -13.16 -28.70 -43.48
CA GLY A 242 -12.61 -29.93 -44.03
C GLY A 242 -11.70 -30.76 -43.11
N VAL A 243 -11.42 -30.32 -41.86
CA VAL A 243 -10.46 -31.01 -40.97
C VAL A 243 -10.91 -32.40 -40.51
N GLY A 244 -12.23 -32.66 -40.51
CA GLY A 244 -12.82 -33.98 -40.30
C GLY A 244 -12.83 -34.51 -38.85
N SER A 245 -12.33 -33.72 -37.90
CA SER A 245 -12.25 -34.06 -36.48
C SER A 245 -13.61 -34.14 -35.81
N ILE A 246 -13.81 -35.15 -34.96
CA ILE A 246 -15.09 -35.40 -34.28
C ILE A 246 -15.05 -34.83 -32.87
N PHE A 247 -16.02 -34.00 -32.51
CA PHE A 247 -16.20 -33.44 -31.17
C PHE A 247 -17.46 -33.95 -30.46
N GLY A 248 -17.55 -33.71 -29.14
CA GLY A 248 -18.65 -34.16 -28.29
C GLY A 248 -18.50 -35.59 -27.76
N GLY A 249 -19.08 -35.87 -26.60
CA GLY A 249 -18.96 -37.17 -25.91
C GLY A 249 -19.96 -38.27 -26.32
N GLY A 250 -20.82 -38.02 -27.31
CA GLY A 250 -21.81 -38.98 -27.76
C GLY A 250 -22.92 -39.23 -26.73
N THR A 251 -23.34 -40.48 -26.58
CA THR A 251 -24.39 -40.88 -25.62
C THR A 251 -23.93 -40.85 -24.15
N THR A 252 -22.64 -40.64 -23.88
CA THR A 252 -22.05 -40.59 -22.53
C THR A 252 -21.07 -39.42 -22.40
N PRO A 253 -21.56 -38.17 -22.40
CA PRO A 253 -20.69 -36.99 -22.35
C PRO A 253 -20.01 -36.80 -21.00
N ASP A 254 -18.76 -36.33 -21.03
CA ASP A 254 -17.99 -35.93 -19.87
C ASP A 254 -17.92 -34.40 -19.79
N VAL A 255 -18.81 -33.83 -18.99
CA VAL A 255 -18.89 -32.38 -18.73
C VAL A 255 -17.64 -31.81 -18.04
N ASN A 256 -16.77 -32.66 -17.50
CA ASN A 256 -15.51 -32.29 -16.85
C ASN A 256 -14.28 -32.71 -17.67
N ASP A 257 -14.46 -33.06 -18.95
CA ASP A 257 -13.35 -33.39 -19.85
C ASP A 257 -12.27 -32.30 -19.83
N ASN A 258 -11.01 -32.73 -19.95
CA ASN A 258 -9.84 -31.87 -19.78
C ASN A 258 -8.92 -32.05 -20.98
N SER A 259 -9.04 -31.12 -21.94
CA SER A 259 -8.22 -31.01 -23.13
C SER A 259 -6.90 -30.24 -22.89
N GLY A 260 -6.65 -29.81 -21.64
CA GLY A 260 -5.40 -29.20 -21.22
C GLY A 260 -5.51 -27.75 -20.70
N ILE A 261 -4.52 -26.93 -21.04
CA ILE A 261 -4.34 -25.55 -20.57
C ILE A 261 -3.89 -24.67 -21.73
N LEU A 262 -4.64 -23.60 -22.02
CA LEU A 262 -4.18 -22.45 -22.81
C LEU A 262 -4.15 -21.25 -21.86
N ARG A 263 -2.95 -20.77 -21.54
CA ARG A 263 -2.76 -19.56 -20.73
C ARG A 263 -1.59 -18.71 -21.19
N TYR A 264 -1.78 -17.39 -21.22
CA TYR A 264 -0.88 -16.41 -21.84
C TYR A 264 -0.48 -16.83 -23.27
N VAL A 265 -1.51 -16.98 -24.11
CA VAL A 265 -1.38 -17.43 -25.51
C VAL A 265 -1.87 -16.34 -26.46
N ARG A 266 -1.10 -16.04 -27.50
CA ARG A 266 -1.52 -15.23 -28.66
C ARG A 266 -1.76 -16.14 -29.87
N ILE A 267 -2.83 -15.91 -30.60
CA ILE A 267 -3.22 -16.61 -31.82
C ILE A 267 -3.48 -15.54 -32.90
N GLU A 268 -2.46 -15.24 -33.69
CA GLU A 268 -2.42 -14.11 -34.62
C GLU A 268 -2.58 -14.58 -36.07
N PHE A 269 -3.43 -13.89 -36.83
CA PHE A 269 -3.78 -14.19 -38.23
C PHE A 269 -4.34 -15.59 -38.52
N PRO A 270 -5.10 -16.25 -37.61
CA PRO A 270 -5.69 -17.56 -37.86
C PRO A 270 -6.91 -17.46 -38.81
N GLY A 271 -7.63 -18.57 -38.94
CA GLY A 271 -8.88 -18.70 -39.68
C GLY A 271 -8.78 -18.59 -41.20
N ILE A 272 -8.13 -19.57 -41.84
CA ILE A 272 -8.03 -19.63 -43.31
C ILE A 272 -9.19 -20.44 -43.92
N ALA A 273 -9.80 -19.87 -44.97
CA ALA A 273 -10.75 -20.58 -45.82
C ALA A 273 -10.20 -21.91 -46.34
N PHE A 274 -10.91 -23.03 -46.11
CA PHE A 274 -10.63 -24.28 -46.80
C PHE A 274 -11.22 -24.30 -48.21
N SER A 275 -12.46 -23.83 -48.31
CA SER A 275 -13.16 -23.45 -49.54
C SER A 275 -14.09 -22.29 -49.21
N ALA A 276 -14.53 -21.50 -50.20
CA ALA A 276 -15.40 -20.35 -49.94
C ALA A 276 -16.64 -20.71 -49.09
N ASN A 277 -16.84 -20.01 -47.98
CA ASN A 277 -17.92 -20.22 -47.01
C ASN A 277 -17.83 -21.59 -46.32
N ASN A 278 -16.61 -21.96 -45.93
CA ASN A 278 -16.20 -23.17 -45.21
C ASN A 278 -14.77 -22.93 -44.67
N GLU A 279 -14.69 -21.96 -43.79
CA GLU A 279 -13.52 -21.50 -43.05
C GLU A 279 -13.31 -22.36 -41.78
N ILE A 280 -12.35 -21.96 -40.94
CA ILE A 280 -12.14 -22.44 -39.57
C ILE A 280 -11.77 -21.23 -38.73
N ASN A 281 -11.92 -21.30 -37.41
CA ASN A 281 -11.89 -20.13 -36.55
C ASN A 281 -10.55 -19.89 -35.83
N GLY A 282 -10.46 -18.80 -35.08
CA GLY A 282 -9.24 -18.43 -34.36
C GLY A 282 -8.88 -19.43 -33.25
N LEU A 283 -9.79 -19.57 -32.29
CA LEU A 283 -9.81 -20.66 -31.32
C LEU A 283 -11.17 -21.37 -31.38
N THR A 284 -11.21 -22.52 -32.05
CA THR A 284 -12.40 -23.38 -32.14
C THR A 284 -12.46 -24.33 -30.96
N MET A 285 -13.58 -24.32 -30.22
CA MET A 285 -13.79 -25.14 -29.02
C MET A 285 -14.99 -26.07 -29.17
N GLY A 286 -14.79 -27.21 -29.83
CA GLY A 286 -15.84 -28.22 -30.01
C GLY A 286 -16.03 -29.10 -28.80
N GLY A 287 -17.14 -28.96 -28.07
CA GLY A 287 -17.51 -29.83 -26.96
C GLY A 287 -16.46 -29.88 -25.83
N VAL A 288 -15.74 -28.79 -25.58
CA VAL A 288 -14.66 -28.74 -24.58
C VAL A 288 -15.23 -28.76 -23.16
N GLY A 289 -14.63 -29.57 -22.29
CA GLY A 289 -15.11 -29.78 -20.91
C GLY A 289 -14.60 -28.76 -19.89
N ALA A 290 -15.30 -28.68 -18.76
CA ALA A 290 -15.01 -27.76 -17.65
C ALA A 290 -13.69 -28.04 -16.91
N GLY A 291 -13.05 -29.19 -17.18
CA GLY A 291 -11.72 -29.50 -16.67
C GLY A 291 -10.58 -28.80 -17.45
N THR A 292 -10.88 -28.19 -18.59
CA THR A 292 -9.92 -27.45 -19.43
C THR A 292 -9.76 -26.02 -18.94
N THR A 293 -8.54 -25.48 -18.95
CA THR A 293 -8.26 -24.08 -18.57
C THR A 293 -8.02 -23.22 -19.82
N ILE A 294 -8.83 -22.18 -20.01
CA ILE A 294 -8.63 -21.13 -21.01
C ILE A 294 -8.57 -19.79 -20.25
N ASP A 295 -7.42 -19.12 -20.20
CA ASP A 295 -7.22 -17.96 -19.32
C ASP A 295 -6.07 -17.07 -19.84
N TYR A 296 -6.29 -15.80 -20.15
CA TYR A 296 -5.32 -14.93 -20.85
C TYR A 296 -5.02 -15.47 -22.26
N VAL A 297 -6.01 -15.39 -23.14
CA VAL A 297 -5.87 -15.78 -24.55
C VAL A 297 -6.27 -14.61 -25.45
N GLN A 298 -5.39 -14.28 -26.38
CA GLN A 298 -5.63 -13.27 -27.41
C GLN A 298 -5.76 -13.96 -28.77
N VAL A 299 -6.83 -13.64 -29.49
CA VAL A 299 -6.98 -13.94 -30.91
C VAL A 299 -6.94 -12.62 -31.67
N SER A 300 -6.27 -12.58 -32.82
CA SER A 300 -6.07 -11.33 -33.57
C SER A 300 -6.07 -11.55 -35.06
N TYR A 301 -6.76 -10.71 -35.84
CA TYR A 301 -6.85 -10.83 -37.30
C TYR A 301 -7.31 -12.23 -37.75
N SER A 302 -8.25 -12.84 -37.02
CA SER A 302 -8.89 -14.08 -37.49
C SER A 302 -9.57 -13.81 -38.83
N GLY A 303 -9.38 -14.69 -39.82
CA GLY A 303 -10.09 -14.62 -41.11
C GLY A 303 -11.52 -15.14 -41.06
N ASP A 304 -11.99 -15.45 -39.85
CA ASP A 304 -13.33 -15.90 -39.50
C ASP A 304 -13.59 -15.40 -38.05
N ASP A 305 -14.35 -16.12 -37.23
CA ASP A 305 -14.56 -15.77 -35.82
C ASP A 305 -13.27 -15.79 -34.99
N SER A 306 -13.24 -14.96 -33.95
CA SER A 306 -12.12 -14.95 -32.99
C SER A 306 -12.21 -16.11 -31.99
N PHE A 307 -13.35 -16.24 -31.31
CA PHE A 307 -13.61 -17.35 -30.38
C PHE A 307 -14.96 -17.98 -30.67
N GLU A 308 -14.98 -19.29 -30.86
CA GLU A 308 -16.18 -20.03 -31.23
C GLU A 308 -16.32 -21.29 -30.37
N TRP A 309 -17.51 -21.49 -29.79
CA TRP A 309 -17.84 -22.64 -28.96
C TRP A 309 -18.92 -23.52 -29.60
N PHE A 310 -18.51 -24.60 -30.28
CA PHE A 310 -19.43 -25.67 -30.69
C PHE A 310 -19.82 -26.56 -29.49
N GLY A 311 -20.69 -26.05 -28.62
CA GLY A 311 -21.18 -26.74 -27.43
C GLY A 311 -20.14 -26.89 -26.30
N GLY A 312 -20.49 -27.68 -25.27
CA GLY A 312 -19.63 -27.99 -24.14
C GLY A 312 -19.80 -27.09 -22.91
N THR A 313 -18.82 -27.14 -22.02
CA THR A 313 -18.90 -26.65 -20.62
C THR A 313 -17.63 -25.94 -20.14
N VAL A 314 -16.65 -25.72 -21.02
CA VAL A 314 -15.40 -25.01 -20.68
C VAL A 314 -15.71 -23.59 -20.16
N ASN A 315 -14.95 -23.15 -19.16
CA ASN A 315 -15.02 -21.78 -18.65
C ASN A 315 -13.74 -21.03 -19.05
N ALA A 316 -13.86 -19.73 -19.34
CA ALA A 316 -12.74 -18.94 -19.85
C ALA A 316 -12.61 -17.56 -19.18
N LYS A 317 -11.39 -17.07 -18.97
CA LYS A 317 -11.14 -15.69 -18.52
C LYS A 317 -10.11 -14.95 -19.36
N HIS A 318 -10.16 -13.61 -19.31
CA HIS A 318 -9.16 -12.72 -19.92
C HIS A 318 -8.97 -12.99 -21.42
N LEU A 319 -10.06 -12.78 -22.19
CA LEU A 319 -10.09 -13.01 -23.63
C LEU A 319 -9.96 -11.71 -24.42
N ILE A 320 -9.10 -11.67 -25.44
CA ILE A 320 -8.95 -10.50 -26.33
C ILE A 320 -9.29 -10.94 -27.77
N ALA A 321 -10.32 -10.35 -28.36
CA ALA A 321 -10.66 -10.49 -29.78
C ALA A 321 -10.26 -9.19 -30.52
N LEU A 322 -9.10 -9.20 -31.18
CA LEU A 322 -8.55 -8.01 -31.82
C LEU A 322 -8.73 -8.07 -33.33
N ARG A 323 -9.62 -7.24 -33.88
CA ARG A 323 -9.85 -7.09 -35.32
C ARG A 323 -10.08 -8.45 -36.00
N GLY A 324 -11.06 -9.24 -35.54
CA GLY A 324 -11.55 -10.38 -36.31
C GLY A 324 -12.13 -9.94 -37.66
N LEU A 325 -12.24 -10.87 -38.63
CA LEU A 325 -12.97 -10.62 -39.87
C LEU A 325 -14.46 -10.74 -39.62
N ASP A 326 -14.91 -11.88 -39.06
CA ASP A 326 -16.31 -12.10 -38.73
C ASP A 326 -16.66 -11.79 -37.26
N ASP A 327 -17.15 -12.70 -36.43
CA ASP A 327 -17.62 -12.37 -35.08
C ASP A 327 -16.52 -12.46 -33.99
N ASP A 328 -16.68 -11.70 -32.90
CA ASP A 328 -15.69 -11.71 -31.80
C ASP A 328 -15.91 -12.91 -30.85
N PHE A 329 -17.17 -13.24 -30.57
CA PHE A 329 -17.59 -14.34 -29.70
C PHE A 329 -18.85 -15.03 -30.28
N ASP A 330 -18.69 -16.19 -30.93
CA ASP A 330 -19.82 -17.06 -31.33
C ASP A 330 -20.04 -18.21 -30.34
N THR A 331 -21.31 -18.55 -30.09
CA THR A 331 -21.66 -19.70 -29.25
C THR A 331 -22.83 -20.48 -29.82
N ASP A 332 -22.64 -21.79 -30.05
CA ASP A 332 -23.69 -22.65 -30.57
C ASP A 332 -23.75 -24.07 -29.92
N ASN A 333 -24.55 -24.95 -30.53
CA ASN A 333 -24.63 -26.40 -30.28
C ASN A 333 -24.74 -26.85 -28.80
N GLY A 334 -25.31 -26.00 -27.96
CA GLY A 334 -25.59 -26.29 -26.56
C GLY A 334 -24.50 -25.87 -25.58
N PHE A 335 -23.71 -24.84 -25.89
CA PHE A 335 -22.66 -24.35 -24.99
C PHE A 335 -23.27 -23.76 -23.71
N VAL A 336 -22.76 -24.20 -22.55
CA VAL A 336 -23.26 -23.80 -21.22
C VAL A 336 -22.12 -23.46 -20.25
N GLY A 337 -21.00 -22.98 -20.79
CA GLY A 337 -19.85 -22.51 -20.02
C GLY A 337 -20.03 -21.08 -19.46
N LYS A 338 -19.01 -20.61 -18.75
CA LYS A 338 -18.95 -19.26 -18.16
C LYS A 338 -17.74 -18.51 -18.69
N VAL A 339 -17.90 -17.23 -18.98
CA VAL A 339 -16.81 -16.36 -19.45
C VAL A 339 -16.78 -15.07 -18.63
N GLN A 340 -15.58 -14.67 -18.17
CA GLN A 340 -15.41 -13.40 -17.45
C GLN A 340 -14.16 -12.64 -17.90
N PHE A 341 -14.25 -11.31 -18.03
CA PHE A 341 -13.17 -10.45 -18.54
C PHE A 341 -12.85 -10.78 -20.02
N GLY A 342 -13.70 -10.29 -20.91
CA GLY A 342 -13.50 -10.37 -22.35
C GLY A 342 -13.48 -8.97 -22.97
N VAL A 343 -12.59 -8.71 -23.93
CA VAL A 343 -12.56 -7.45 -24.68
C VAL A 343 -12.52 -7.74 -26.17
N SER A 344 -13.23 -6.93 -26.97
CA SER A 344 -13.03 -6.90 -28.41
C SER A 344 -12.80 -5.48 -28.93
N LEU A 345 -12.06 -5.38 -30.03
CA LEU A 345 -11.73 -4.12 -30.69
C LEU A 345 -11.74 -4.30 -32.21
N ARG A 346 -12.74 -3.73 -32.87
CA ARG A 346 -13.02 -3.92 -34.31
C ARG A 346 -12.27 -2.93 -35.20
N ASP A 347 -11.88 -3.39 -36.39
CA ASP A 347 -11.39 -2.52 -37.46
C ASP A 347 -12.59 -1.87 -38.19
N PRO A 348 -12.71 -0.53 -38.24
CA PRO A 348 -13.80 0.13 -38.97
C PRO A 348 -13.90 -0.26 -40.45
N ALA A 349 -12.79 -0.58 -41.11
CA ALA A 349 -12.74 -0.79 -42.57
C ALA A 349 -13.00 -2.25 -43.01
N ILE A 350 -12.89 -3.22 -42.11
CA ILE A 350 -12.87 -4.65 -42.43
C ILE A 350 -14.04 -5.35 -41.71
N ALA A 351 -14.82 -6.14 -42.46
CA ALA A 351 -15.92 -6.97 -41.99
C ALA A 351 -16.19 -8.07 -43.03
N ASP A 352 -16.73 -9.21 -42.62
CA ASP A 352 -17.05 -10.32 -43.52
C ASP A 352 -18.32 -10.11 -44.37
N ILE A 353 -18.43 -10.87 -45.46
CA ILE A 353 -19.59 -10.91 -46.35
C ILE A 353 -20.83 -11.58 -45.72
N SER A 354 -20.67 -12.38 -44.67
CA SER A 354 -21.72 -12.97 -43.82
C SER A 354 -22.54 -11.94 -43.01
N GLU A 355 -21.95 -10.77 -42.73
CA GLU A 355 -22.38 -9.69 -41.82
C GLU A 355 -21.89 -9.77 -40.35
N SER A 356 -20.80 -9.06 -40.04
CA SER A 356 -20.11 -9.16 -38.74
C SER A 356 -20.71 -8.37 -37.57
N ASN A 357 -20.54 -8.93 -36.37
CA ASN A 357 -21.14 -8.59 -35.09
C ASN A 357 -20.07 -8.52 -33.98
N GLY A 358 -20.50 -8.29 -32.73
CA GLY A 358 -19.66 -8.50 -31.54
C GLY A 358 -19.91 -9.88 -30.92
N PHE A 359 -21.18 -10.25 -30.80
CA PHE A 359 -21.63 -11.57 -30.38
C PHE A 359 -22.60 -12.14 -31.42
N GLU A 360 -22.44 -13.39 -31.78
CA GLU A 360 -23.52 -14.25 -32.28
C GLU A 360 -23.78 -15.41 -31.30
N SER A 361 -25.03 -15.87 -31.24
CA SER A 361 -25.38 -17.00 -30.39
C SER A 361 -26.61 -17.74 -30.90
N ASP A 362 -26.42 -19.04 -31.11
CA ASP A 362 -27.38 -20.00 -31.63
C ASP A 362 -27.64 -21.11 -30.61
N ASN A 363 -28.82 -21.76 -30.64
CA ASN A 363 -28.91 -23.09 -30.00
C ASN A 363 -28.28 -24.18 -30.87
N ASN A 364 -28.52 -24.09 -32.18
CA ASN A 364 -27.95 -24.86 -33.28
C ASN A 364 -28.54 -24.32 -34.59
N SER A 365 -28.01 -24.73 -35.74
CA SER A 365 -28.44 -24.29 -37.08
C SER A 365 -29.95 -24.41 -37.37
N SER A 366 -30.67 -25.30 -36.67
CA SER A 366 -32.13 -25.48 -36.82
C SER A 366 -32.98 -24.66 -35.84
N GLY A 367 -32.38 -24.02 -34.83
CA GLY A 367 -33.09 -23.35 -33.74
C GLY A 367 -33.99 -24.26 -32.91
N SER A 368 -33.65 -25.54 -32.82
CA SER A 368 -34.46 -26.55 -32.14
C SER A 368 -34.47 -26.37 -30.61
N ALA A 369 -35.33 -27.13 -29.92
CA ALA A 369 -35.34 -27.24 -28.45
C ALA A 369 -34.45 -28.40 -27.93
N ALA A 370 -33.43 -28.81 -28.69
CA ALA A 370 -32.49 -29.84 -28.27
C ALA A 370 -31.69 -29.38 -27.03
N THR A 371 -31.40 -30.32 -26.12
CA THR A 371 -30.66 -30.08 -24.87
C THR A 371 -29.24 -30.66 -24.94
N PRO A 372 -28.24 -30.05 -24.28
CA PRO A 372 -28.28 -28.77 -23.58
C PRO A 372 -28.66 -27.61 -24.52
N VAL A 373 -29.44 -26.64 -24.01
CA VAL A 373 -29.72 -25.41 -24.77
C VAL A 373 -28.52 -24.49 -24.59
N THR A 374 -28.05 -23.82 -25.65
CA THR A 374 -26.99 -22.81 -25.55
C THR A 374 -27.42 -21.74 -24.57
N MET A 375 -26.76 -21.72 -23.41
CA MET A 375 -27.07 -20.87 -22.28
C MET A 375 -25.78 -20.52 -21.51
N PRO A 376 -24.75 -19.97 -22.20
CA PRO A 376 -23.55 -19.50 -21.54
C PRO A 376 -23.83 -18.28 -20.66
N LEU A 377 -22.95 -18.08 -19.67
CA LEU A 377 -22.98 -16.93 -18.76
C LEU A 377 -21.74 -16.06 -18.98
N PHE A 378 -21.92 -14.89 -19.58
CA PHE A 378 -20.89 -13.89 -19.77
C PHE A 378 -21.00 -12.79 -18.71
N SER A 379 -19.89 -12.40 -18.07
CA SER A 379 -19.83 -11.24 -17.17
C SER A 379 -18.59 -10.40 -17.47
N ASN A 380 -18.63 -9.09 -17.25
CA ASN A 380 -17.46 -8.23 -17.40
C ASN A 380 -16.84 -8.28 -18.81
N ILE A 381 -17.67 -8.12 -19.85
CA ILE A 381 -17.25 -8.07 -21.25
C ILE A 381 -17.26 -6.62 -21.74
N SER A 382 -16.32 -6.22 -22.58
CA SER A 382 -16.23 -4.89 -23.19
C SER A 382 -15.99 -4.97 -24.70
N ILE A 383 -17.04 -4.68 -25.47
CA ILE A 383 -17.04 -4.79 -26.93
C ILE A 383 -16.96 -3.39 -27.56
N PHE A 384 -15.88 -3.13 -28.32
CA PHE A 384 -15.62 -1.86 -29.00
C PHE A 384 -15.72 -2.03 -30.52
N GLY A 385 -16.86 -1.63 -31.06
CA GLY A 385 -17.25 -1.76 -32.46
C GLY A 385 -16.61 -0.75 -33.42
N PRO A 386 -16.99 -0.80 -34.70
CA PRO A 386 -16.37 -0.02 -35.77
C PRO A 386 -16.64 1.50 -35.71
N TYR A 387 -17.71 1.95 -35.05
CA TYR A 387 -18.00 3.38 -34.90
C TYR A 387 -17.31 3.94 -33.65
N VAL A 388 -16.13 4.54 -33.83
CA VAL A 388 -15.47 5.37 -32.80
C VAL A 388 -16.34 6.59 -32.42
N THR A 389 -16.99 7.17 -33.43
CA THR A 389 -18.02 8.22 -33.30
C THR A 389 -19.13 7.94 -34.33
N SER A 390 -20.29 8.59 -34.19
CA SER A 390 -21.39 8.49 -35.16
C SER A 390 -21.07 8.99 -36.58
N SER A 391 -19.91 9.64 -36.77
CA SER A 391 -19.41 10.11 -38.07
C SER A 391 -18.29 9.25 -38.67
N THR A 392 -17.85 8.19 -37.96
CA THR A 392 -16.83 7.28 -38.46
C THR A 392 -17.33 6.57 -39.72
N SER A 393 -16.52 6.57 -40.78
CA SER A 393 -16.82 5.77 -41.97
C SER A 393 -16.44 4.31 -41.70
N ILE A 394 -17.41 3.40 -41.84
CA ILE A 394 -17.23 1.98 -41.57
C ILE A 394 -17.57 1.13 -42.79
N ASN A 395 -17.13 -0.14 -42.78
CA ASN A 395 -17.60 -1.15 -43.71
C ASN A 395 -19.12 -1.39 -43.53
N SER A 396 -19.87 -1.38 -44.64
CA SER A 396 -21.32 -1.52 -44.62
C SER A 396 -21.83 -2.93 -44.29
N LEU A 397 -20.95 -3.90 -44.03
CA LEU A 397 -21.32 -5.27 -43.66
C LEU A 397 -21.48 -5.47 -42.15
N TYR A 398 -20.93 -4.58 -41.31
CA TYR A 398 -21.17 -4.59 -39.86
C TYR A 398 -22.66 -4.48 -39.50
N ARG A 399 -23.11 -5.18 -38.44
CA ARG A 399 -24.52 -5.18 -37.99
C ARG A 399 -24.74 -4.92 -36.52
N ASN A 400 -24.55 -5.92 -35.65
CA ASN A 400 -25.08 -5.90 -34.29
C ASN A 400 -23.96 -6.03 -33.25
N ALA A 401 -24.05 -5.33 -32.12
CA ALA A 401 -23.17 -5.60 -30.99
C ALA A 401 -23.49 -6.97 -30.35
N MET A 402 -24.77 -7.36 -30.36
CA MET A 402 -25.27 -8.68 -29.94
C MET A 402 -26.35 -9.18 -30.90
N HIS A 403 -26.11 -10.29 -31.60
CA HIS A 403 -27.11 -11.03 -32.38
C HIS A 403 -27.44 -12.34 -31.66
N LEU A 404 -28.51 -12.32 -30.86
CA LEU A 404 -28.97 -13.51 -30.14
C LEU A 404 -30.12 -14.13 -30.92
N ARG A 405 -29.95 -15.38 -31.40
CA ARG A 405 -30.87 -15.99 -32.36
C ARG A 405 -31.08 -17.51 -32.14
N ARG A 406 -31.82 -18.14 -33.04
CA ARG A 406 -32.11 -19.60 -33.11
C ARG A 406 -32.26 -20.30 -31.74
N ASN A 407 -33.15 -19.79 -30.88
CA ASN A 407 -33.47 -20.38 -29.56
C ASN A 407 -32.32 -20.37 -28.52
N THR A 408 -31.33 -19.49 -28.65
CA THR A 408 -30.35 -19.28 -27.56
C THR A 408 -31.02 -18.78 -26.27
N ALA A 409 -30.38 -19.06 -25.14
CA ALA A 409 -30.70 -18.54 -23.82
C ALA A 409 -29.49 -17.85 -23.15
N THR A 410 -28.46 -17.49 -23.92
CA THR A 410 -27.27 -16.72 -23.49
C THR A 410 -27.59 -15.59 -22.53
N SER A 411 -26.82 -15.47 -21.45
CA SER A 411 -26.95 -14.38 -20.49
C SER A 411 -25.68 -13.56 -20.35
N ILE A 412 -25.85 -12.24 -20.29
CA ILE A 412 -24.75 -11.27 -20.27
C ILE A 412 -24.97 -10.29 -19.11
N TYR A 413 -23.97 -10.17 -18.25
CA TYR A 413 -24.00 -9.37 -17.02
C TYR A 413 -22.87 -8.36 -17.00
N ASN A 414 -23.05 -7.23 -16.31
CA ASN A 414 -21.95 -6.31 -15.95
C ASN A 414 -21.03 -5.96 -17.13
N SER A 415 -21.56 -5.66 -18.31
CA SER A 415 -20.80 -5.58 -19.58
C SER A 415 -21.06 -4.29 -20.37
N THR A 416 -20.13 -3.89 -21.22
CA THR A 416 -20.24 -2.71 -22.10
C THR A 416 -20.19 -3.10 -23.57
N PHE A 417 -21.04 -2.47 -24.39
CA PHE A 417 -21.09 -2.66 -25.84
C PHE A 417 -21.16 -1.28 -26.51
N SER A 418 -20.22 -0.97 -27.41
CA SER A 418 -20.06 0.39 -27.93
C SER A 418 -19.87 0.42 -29.44
N GLY A 419 -20.45 1.40 -30.13
CA GLY A 419 -20.07 1.74 -31.50
C GLY A 419 -20.50 0.77 -32.62
N TYR A 420 -21.72 0.19 -32.57
CA TYR A 420 -22.28 -0.62 -33.67
C TYR A 420 -23.45 0.09 -34.38
N PRO A 421 -23.85 -0.36 -35.59
CA PRO A 421 -25.13 0.05 -36.18
C PRO A 421 -26.32 -0.30 -35.27
N TYR A 422 -26.38 -1.54 -34.78
CA TYR A 422 -27.40 -2.00 -33.84
C TYR A 422 -26.79 -2.48 -32.52
N GLY A 423 -27.46 -2.20 -31.40
CA GLY A 423 -27.08 -2.73 -30.09
C GLY A 423 -27.47 -4.20 -29.92
N LEU A 424 -28.65 -4.44 -29.36
CA LEU A 424 -29.20 -5.79 -29.13
C LEU A 424 -30.20 -6.18 -30.23
N ASN A 425 -29.94 -7.30 -30.90
CA ASN A 425 -30.88 -7.98 -31.81
C ASN A 425 -31.41 -9.26 -31.16
N LEU A 426 -32.72 -9.36 -30.94
CA LEU A 426 -33.39 -10.60 -30.53
C LEU A 426 -34.15 -11.21 -31.71
N ASP A 427 -33.54 -12.23 -32.30
CA ASP A 427 -33.98 -12.86 -33.54
C ASP A 427 -34.59 -14.25 -33.30
N GLY A 428 -35.76 -14.49 -33.87
CA GLY A 428 -36.55 -15.70 -33.69
C GLY A 428 -37.45 -15.70 -32.44
N VAL A 429 -38.66 -16.22 -32.61
CA VAL A 429 -39.69 -16.25 -31.56
C VAL A 429 -39.32 -17.12 -30.36
N ALA A 430 -38.52 -18.17 -30.56
CA ALA A 430 -38.01 -19.00 -29.47
C ALA A 430 -37.04 -18.21 -28.57
N THR A 431 -36.13 -17.44 -29.16
CA THR A 431 -35.21 -16.54 -28.44
C THR A 431 -35.95 -15.45 -27.66
N GLN A 432 -36.93 -14.81 -28.30
CA GLN A 432 -37.82 -13.84 -27.63
C GLN A 432 -38.63 -14.49 -26.49
N THR A 433 -39.01 -15.76 -26.62
CA THR A 433 -39.67 -16.54 -25.56
C THR A 433 -38.72 -16.80 -24.39
N ASN A 434 -37.45 -17.11 -24.65
CA ASN A 434 -36.43 -17.29 -23.61
C ASN A 434 -36.17 -15.99 -22.84
N ALA A 435 -36.17 -14.85 -23.54
CA ALA A 435 -36.10 -13.52 -22.93
C ALA A 435 -37.35 -13.20 -22.08
N ASN A 436 -38.55 -13.46 -22.61
CA ASN A 436 -39.82 -13.26 -21.90
C ASN A 436 -39.92 -14.12 -20.62
N ASN A 437 -39.43 -15.35 -20.67
CA ASN A 437 -39.46 -16.31 -19.57
C ASN A 437 -38.26 -16.18 -18.60
N ASN A 438 -37.43 -15.15 -18.77
CA ASN A 438 -36.24 -14.87 -17.95
C ASN A 438 -35.18 -16.00 -17.94
N LEU A 439 -35.15 -16.81 -19.00
CA LEU A 439 -34.09 -17.80 -19.26
C LEU A 439 -32.86 -17.09 -19.84
N LEU A 440 -33.08 -16.28 -20.87
CA LEU A 440 -32.13 -15.30 -21.42
C LEU A 440 -32.20 -14.04 -20.53
N GLN A 441 -31.05 -13.56 -20.04
CA GLN A 441 -30.95 -12.43 -19.10
C GLN A 441 -29.87 -11.45 -19.54
N ILE A 442 -30.17 -10.16 -19.53
CA ILE A 442 -29.22 -9.08 -19.83
C ILE A 442 -29.37 -8.06 -18.70
N GLU A 443 -28.33 -7.90 -17.87
CA GLU A 443 -28.42 -7.18 -16.57
C GLU A 443 -27.13 -6.40 -16.27
N ASN A 444 -27.24 -5.14 -15.85
CA ASN A 444 -26.10 -4.22 -15.66
C ASN A 444 -25.25 -4.09 -16.94
N VAL A 445 -25.90 -4.05 -18.11
CA VAL A 445 -25.27 -3.91 -19.42
C VAL A 445 -25.49 -2.51 -19.97
N TYR A 446 -24.40 -1.87 -20.43
CA TYR A 446 -24.41 -0.51 -20.98
C TYR A 446 -24.13 -0.53 -22.49
N MET A 447 -25.06 -0.01 -23.29
CA MET A 447 -24.90 0.13 -24.75
C MET A 447 -24.65 1.59 -25.12
N THR A 448 -23.62 1.88 -25.91
CA THR A 448 -23.22 3.27 -26.23
C THR A 448 -22.94 3.49 -27.71
N GLY A 449 -23.21 4.70 -28.21
CA GLY A 449 -22.84 5.08 -29.59
C GLY A 449 -23.47 4.25 -30.70
N MET A 450 -24.65 3.64 -30.46
CA MET A 450 -25.34 2.85 -31.47
C MET A 450 -25.95 3.76 -32.54
N VAL A 451 -25.50 3.63 -33.79
CA VAL A 451 -25.74 4.64 -34.83
C VAL A 451 -27.11 4.52 -35.51
N THR A 452 -27.63 3.30 -35.67
CA THR A 452 -28.93 3.06 -36.32
C THR A 452 -30.05 2.87 -35.30
N ASN A 453 -29.87 1.97 -34.32
CA ASN A 453 -30.79 1.79 -33.20
C ASN A 453 -30.16 0.99 -32.06
N ASN A 454 -30.44 1.32 -30.80
CA ASN A 454 -30.06 0.48 -29.65
C ASN A 454 -30.67 -0.94 -29.73
N PHE A 455 -31.83 -1.09 -30.37
CA PHE A 455 -32.60 -2.33 -30.39
C PHE A 455 -33.02 -2.73 -31.80
N ARG A 456 -32.97 -4.04 -32.07
CA ARG A 456 -33.45 -4.71 -33.29
C ARG A 456 -34.23 -5.95 -32.87
N ALA A 457 -35.22 -6.31 -33.67
CA ALA A 457 -35.98 -7.54 -33.49
C ALA A 457 -36.32 -8.12 -34.86
N GLN A 458 -36.19 -9.43 -34.99
CA GLN A 458 -36.49 -10.16 -36.22
C GLN A 458 -37.30 -11.40 -35.85
N SER A 459 -38.50 -11.54 -36.42
CA SER A 459 -39.36 -12.70 -36.15
C SER A 459 -40.35 -12.92 -37.27
N THR A 460 -40.49 -14.19 -37.69
CA THR A 460 -41.53 -14.64 -38.63
C THR A 460 -42.34 -15.77 -37.99
N GLY A 461 -43.60 -15.51 -37.68
CA GLY A 461 -44.57 -16.50 -37.17
C GLY A 461 -44.84 -16.39 -35.67
N ALA A 462 -46.07 -16.03 -35.32
CA ALA A 462 -46.64 -15.85 -33.97
C ALA A 462 -46.36 -17.04 -32.99
N PRO A 463 -46.38 -16.86 -31.64
CA PRO A 463 -47.22 -15.91 -30.89
C PRO A 463 -46.54 -14.63 -30.37
N LEU A 464 -45.23 -14.64 -30.07
CA LEU A 464 -44.49 -13.41 -29.76
C LEU A 464 -43.93 -12.85 -31.06
N ASN A 465 -44.08 -11.55 -31.29
CA ASN A 465 -43.56 -10.86 -32.45
C ASN A 465 -43.04 -9.50 -32.00
N TRP A 466 -42.03 -9.52 -31.13
CA TRP A 466 -41.48 -8.30 -30.54
C TRP A 466 -40.93 -7.38 -31.63
N THR A 467 -41.24 -6.11 -31.48
CA THR A 467 -40.61 -5.00 -32.20
C THR A 467 -39.35 -4.55 -31.47
N ALA A 468 -38.52 -3.70 -32.12
CA ALA A 468 -37.40 -3.03 -31.45
C ALA A 468 -37.82 -2.29 -30.16
N THR A 469 -39.03 -1.73 -30.13
CA THR A 469 -39.61 -1.09 -28.93
C THR A 469 -39.86 -2.08 -27.81
N GLU A 470 -40.34 -3.30 -28.11
CA GLU A 470 -40.57 -4.33 -27.08
C GLU A 470 -39.27 -4.93 -26.55
N VAL A 471 -38.26 -5.12 -27.41
CA VAL A 471 -36.89 -5.46 -26.97
C VAL A 471 -36.33 -4.36 -26.06
N GLY A 472 -36.51 -3.08 -26.43
CA GLY A 472 -36.09 -1.95 -25.61
C GLY A 472 -36.84 -1.85 -24.28
N ASN A 473 -38.15 -2.12 -24.25
CA ASN A 473 -38.93 -2.16 -23.02
C ASN A 473 -38.48 -3.30 -22.09
N TRP A 474 -38.18 -4.48 -22.65
CA TRP A 474 -37.67 -5.63 -21.90
C TRP A 474 -36.27 -5.39 -21.32
N PHE A 475 -35.38 -4.76 -22.10
CA PHE A 475 -34.02 -4.42 -21.70
C PHE A 475 -33.99 -3.35 -20.60
N ASN A 476 -34.82 -2.31 -20.70
CA ASN A 476 -34.90 -1.21 -19.72
C ASN A 476 -35.93 -1.45 -18.61
N SER A 477 -36.41 -2.69 -18.40
CA SER A 477 -37.57 -2.96 -17.55
C SER A 477 -37.27 -2.83 -16.05
N ALA A 478 -37.55 -1.66 -15.48
CA ALA A 478 -37.47 -1.40 -14.04
C ALA A 478 -38.38 -2.27 -13.15
N SER A 479 -39.26 -3.11 -13.72
CA SER A 479 -40.03 -4.11 -12.96
C SER A 479 -39.24 -5.36 -12.58
N SER A 480 -38.03 -5.53 -13.12
CA SER A 480 -37.04 -6.49 -12.63
C SER A 480 -35.98 -5.70 -11.85
N PRO A 481 -35.85 -5.92 -10.52
CA PRO A 481 -34.91 -5.15 -9.70
C PRO A 481 -33.45 -5.37 -10.05
N ASP A 482 -33.13 -6.43 -10.80
CA ASP A 482 -31.78 -6.80 -11.22
C ASP A 482 -31.37 -6.15 -12.57
N ARG A 483 -32.32 -5.64 -13.36
CA ARG A 483 -32.09 -5.07 -14.70
C ARG A 483 -31.75 -3.58 -14.68
N ASN A 484 -30.62 -3.24 -14.07
CA ASN A 484 -30.04 -1.90 -14.09
C ASN A 484 -29.22 -1.65 -15.37
N ASN A 485 -29.83 -1.86 -16.54
CA ASN A 485 -29.21 -1.62 -17.83
C ASN A 485 -29.27 -0.12 -18.21
N ALA A 486 -28.36 0.31 -19.09
CA ALA A 486 -28.33 1.70 -19.55
C ALA A 486 -28.02 1.82 -21.05
N THR A 487 -28.44 2.92 -21.66
CA THR A 487 -28.08 3.28 -23.03
C THR A 487 -27.61 4.72 -23.09
N TYR A 488 -26.50 4.97 -23.80
CA TYR A 488 -25.86 6.27 -23.92
C TYR A 488 -25.72 6.69 -25.39
N THR A 489 -25.72 8.00 -25.66
CA THR A 489 -25.74 8.52 -27.03
C THR A 489 -24.37 8.43 -27.70
N ASN A 490 -23.29 8.66 -26.96
CA ASN A 490 -21.93 8.69 -27.47
C ASN A 490 -21.05 7.69 -26.72
N ASN A 491 -20.03 7.14 -27.40
CA ASN A 491 -19.04 6.28 -26.75
C ASN A 491 -18.27 7.01 -25.62
N THR A 492 -18.08 8.33 -25.77
CA THR A 492 -17.45 9.20 -24.76
C THR A 492 -18.23 9.28 -23.45
N ASP A 493 -19.52 8.93 -23.44
CA ASP A 493 -20.36 8.96 -22.24
C ASP A 493 -19.93 7.88 -21.22
N LEU A 494 -19.23 6.82 -21.66
CA LEU A 494 -18.55 5.88 -20.77
C LEU A 494 -17.32 6.49 -20.07
N GLN A 495 -16.78 7.60 -20.54
CA GLN A 495 -15.57 8.24 -20.01
C GLN A 495 -14.40 7.24 -19.84
N LEU A 496 -14.09 6.46 -20.88
CA LEU A 496 -12.84 5.68 -20.97
C LEU A 496 -11.76 6.50 -21.66
N GLN A 497 -10.48 6.17 -21.45
CA GLN A 497 -9.36 7.04 -21.87
C GLN A 497 -9.11 7.03 -23.38
N ASP A 498 -8.91 5.87 -24.01
CA ASP A 498 -8.76 5.73 -25.47
C ASP A 498 -9.09 4.29 -25.94
N PRO A 499 -10.34 3.81 -25.76
CA PRO A 499 -10.66 2.39 -25.93
C PRO A 499 -10.76 1.93 -27.41
N PHE A 500 -10.75 2.85 -28.38
CA PHE A 500 -10.89 2.53 -29.81
C PHE A 500 -9.55 2.57 -30.59
N ASN A 501 -8.43 2.83 -29.91
CA ASN A 501 -7.12 2.91 -30.55
C ASN A 501 -6.60 1.52 -30.92
N LEU A 502 -6.61 1.22 -32.22
CA LEU A 502 -6.33 -0.12 -32.76
C LEU A 502 -4.92 -0.67 -32.47
N THR A 503 -3.96 0.17 -32.05
CA THR A 503 -2.55 -0.20 -31.85
C THR A 503 -2.05 0.03 -30.43
N ALA A 504 -2.75 0.86 -29.63
CA ALA A 504 -2.42 1.15 -28.25
C ALA A 504 -3.69 1.56 -27.48
N PRO A 505 -4.66 0.66 -27.32
CA PRO A 505 -5.92 0.97 -26.65
C PRO A 505 -5.70 1.21 -25.16
N ASN A 506 -6.50 2.10 -24.60
CA ASN A 506 -6.57 2.33 -23.16
C ASN A 506 -8.03 2.24 -22.71
N PHE A 507 -8.40 1.04 -22.25
CA PHE A 507 -9.75 0.69 -21.84
C PHE A 507 -10.12 1.17 -20.42
N LEU A 508 -9.16 1.75 -19.67
CA LEU A 508 -9.39 2.19 -18.30
C LEU A 508 -10.33 3.40 -18.25
N ALA A 509 -11.10 3.48 -17.17
CA ALA A 509 -11.88 4.67 -16.86
C ALA A 509 -10.98 5.91 -16.77
N ALA A 510 -11.45 7.03 -17.32
CA ALA A 510 -10.77 8.31 -17.25
C ALA A 510 -10.78 8.81 -15.81
N LYS A 511 -9.60 9.22 -15.30
CA LYS A 511 -9.50 9.75 -13.95
C LYS A 511 -10.11 11.15 -13.85
N THR A 512 -10.78 11.44 -12.74
CA THR A 512 -11.24 12.80 -12.45
C THR A 512 -10.06 13.63 -11.95
N THR A 513 -9.82 14.77 -12.58
CA THR A 513 -8.91 15.80 -12.10
C THR A 513 -9.72 17.02 -11.74
N TYR A 514 -9.66 17.41 -10.47
CA TYR A 514 -10.42 18.55 -9.95
C TYR A 514 -9.59 19.83 -10.02
N LYS A 515 -10.27 20.96 -10.19
CA LYS A 515 -9.75 22.28 -9.86
C LYS A 515 -10.33 22.72 -8.51
N LEU A 516 -9.49 23.12 -7.56
CA LEU A 516 -9.93 23.78 -6.33
C LEU A 516 -9.93 25.29 -6.57
N TYR A 517 -11.05 25.96 -6.29
CA TYR A 517 -11.22 27.39 -6.53
C TYR A 517 -11.81 28.08 -5.29
N GLY A 518 -11.21 29.21 -4.90
CA GLY A 518 -11.55 29.89 -3.64
C GLY A 518 -11.29 29.02 -2.41
N TRP A 519 -11.85 29.43 -1.28
CA TRP A 519 -11.76 28.67 -0.03
C TRP A 519 -12.94 27.71 0.10
N VAL A 520 -12.64 26.43 0.29
CA VAL A 520 -13.64 25.36 0.44
C VAL A 520 -13.65 24.89 1.89
N TYR A 521 -14.72 25.21 2.60
CA TYR A 521 -14.92 24.85 4.01
C TYR A 521 -15.73 23.56 4.13
N VAL A 522 -15.16 22.53 4.74
CA VAL A 522 -15.91 21.35 5.20
C VAL A 522 -16.43 21.66 6.61
N ARG A 523 -17.74 21.85 6.72
CA ARG A 523 -18.43 22.31 7.93
C ARG A 523 -18.63 21.17 8.93
N SER A 524 -18.76 21.53 10.22
CA SER A 524 -18.98 20.59 11.31
C SER A 524 -20.09 19.56 11.01
N GLY A 525 -19.81 18.28 11.24
CA GLY A 525 -20.71 17.16 10.96
C GLY A 525 -20.62 16.58 9.55
N ALA A 526 -19.89 17.22 8.62
CA ALA A 526 -19.64 16.70 7.28
C ALA A 526 -18.30 15.95 7.19
N THR A 527 -18.27 14.88 6.37
CA THR A 527 -17.06 14.18 5.97
C THR A 527 -16.77 14.43 4.48
N LEU A 528 -15.58 14.90 4.15
CA LEU A 528 -15.07 14.89 2.79
C LEU A 528 -14.20 13.65 2.57
N THR A 529 -14.57 12.77 1.63
CA THR A 529 -13.76 11.64 1.20
C THR A 529 -13.13 11.93 -0.16
N ILE A 530 -11.83 11.74 -0.29
CA ILE A 530 -11.09 11.85 -1.54
C ILE A 530 -10.54 10.46 -1.88
N ASP A 531 -10.85 9.97 -3.08
CA ASP A 531 -10.39 8.66 -3.53
C ASP A 531 -8.88 8.63 -3.85
N PRO A 532 -8.24 7.44 -3.80
CA PRO A 532 -6.87 7.25 -4.29
C PRO A 532 -6.66 7.76 -5.71
N GLY A 533 -5.48 8.32 -5.98
CA GLY A 533 -5.08 8.77 -7.31
C GLY A 533 -5.81 10.01 -7.83
N VAL A 534 -6.67 10.64 -7.04
CA VAL A 534 -7.29 11.93 -7.38
C VAL A 534 -6.23 13.03 -7.41
N ILE A 535 -6.27 13.84 -8.47
CA ILE A 535 -5.46 15.05 -8.63
C ILE A 535 -6.36 16.26 -8.45
N ILE A 536 -5.99 17.16 -7.55
CA ILE A 536 -6.63 18.43 -7.26
C ILE A 536 -5.64 19.55 -7.63
N ARG A 537 -6.09 20.51 -8.42
CA ARG A 537 -5.27 21.64 -8.90
C ARG A 537 -5.75 22.94 -8.27
N GLY A 538 -4.95 23.50 -7.36
CA GLY A 538 -5.24 24.75 -6.66
C GLY A 538 -5.20 25.96 -7.58
N ASP A 539 -6.18 26.84 -7.48
CA ASP A 539 -6.27 28.05 -8.29
C ASP A 539 -5.50 29.23 -7.65
N LYS A 540 -4.51 29.70 -8.39
CA LYS A 540 -3.61 30.80 -8.03
C LYS A 540 -4.28 32.17 -7.93
N THR A 541 -5.31 32.42 -8.74
CA THR A 541 -5.97 33.74 -8.76
C THR A 541 -6.81 33.94 -7.50
N SER A 542 -7.50 32.89 -7.07
CA SER A 542 -8.35 32.85 -5.88
C SER A 542 -7.61 32.41 -4.61
N LYS A 543 -6.33 32.02 -4.71
CA LYS A 543 -5.48 31.55 -3.59
C LYS A 543 -6.17 30.38 -2.86
N SER A 544 -6.62 29.40 -3.65
CA SER A 544 -7.58 28.41 -3.17
C SER A 544 -7.04 27.57 -2.01
N ALA A 545 -7.88 27.26 -1.02
CA ALA A 545 -7.48 26.48 0.15
C ALA A 545 -8.59 25.49 0.55
N LEU A 546 -8.20 24.38 1.18
CA LEU A 546 -9.13 23.38 1.73
C LEU A 546 -9.11 23.45 3.26
N ILE A 547 -10.26 23.79 3.86
CA ILE A 547 -10.39 24.04 5.29
C ILE A 547 -11.37 23.03 5.90
N ILE A 548 -10.89 22.24 6.85
CA ILE A 548 -11.67 21.24 7.58
C ILE A 548 -11.94 21.80 8.98
N GLU A 549 -13.19 22.18 9.26
CA GLU A 549 -13.54 22.83 10.52
C GLU A 549 -13.76 21.83 11.67
N ARG A 550 -13.80 22.33 12.90
CA ARG A 550 -14.04 21.52 14.11
C ARG A 550 -15.29 20.65 13.97
N GLY A 551 -15.14 19.35 14.20
CA GLY A 551 -16.21 18.36 14.06
C GLY A 551 -16.52 17.94 12.62
N ALA A 552 -15.76 18.41 11.63
CA ALA A 552 -15.72 17.85 10.28
C ALA A 552 -14.60 16.81 10.15
N GLN A 553 -14.59 16.03 9.06
CA GLN A 553 -13.55 15.05 8.78
C GLN A 553 -13.06 15.10 7.33
N LEU A 554 -11.76 14.87 7.12
CA LEU A 554 -11.14 14.61 5.83
C LEU A 554 -10.64 13.17 5.76
N ILE A 555 -11.15 12.38 4.82
CA ILE A 555 -10.71 11.01 4.53
C ILE A 555 -10.01 11.04 3.17
N ALA A 556 -8.71 11.33 3.18
CA ALA A 556 -7.85 11.41 2.00
C ALA A 556 -6.79 10.30 2.07
N ASN A 557 -7.21 9.06 1.81
CA ASN A 557 -6.36 7.88 1.90
C ASN A 557 -5.94 7.41 0.50
N GLY A 558 -4.86 7.97 -0.04
CA GLY A 558 -4.19 7.45 -1.22
C GLY A 558 -3.45 6.14 -0.96
N THR A 559 -2.75 5.64 -1.98
CA THR A 559 -1.87 4.46 -1.86
C THR A 559 -0.49 4.75 -2.42
N ALA A 560 0.48 3.85 -2.22
CA ALA A 560 1.82 3.99 -2.77
C ALA A 560 1.85 4.15 -4.30
N ASN A 561 0.91 3.52 -5.02
CA ASN A 561 0.81 3.57 -6.48
C ASN A 561 -0.19 4.63 -6.98
N GLU A 562 -1.12 5.04 -6.11
CA GLU A 562 -2.15 6.04 -6.42
C GLU A 562 -2.22 7.09 -5.29
N PRO A 563 -1.17 7.92 -5.13
CA PRO A 563 -1.17 9.00 -4.16
C PRO A 563 -2.22 10.05 -4.52
N ILE A 564 -2.78 10.70 -3.51
CA ILE A 564 -3.63 11.88 -3.70
C ILE A 564 -2.71 13.08 -3.88
N VAL A 565 -2.97 13.91 -4.89
CA VAL A 565 -2.09 15.03 -5.24
C VAL A 565 -2.87 16.33 -5.23
N PHE A 566 -2.50 17.23 -4.33
CA PHE A 566 -2.82 18.65 -4.45
C PHE A 566 -1.62 19.37 -5.07
N ALA A 567 -1.81 20.01 -6.22
CA ALA A 567 -0.75 20.68 -6.97
C ALA A 567 -1.20 22.05 -7.50
N SER A 568 -0.25 22.86 -7.97
CA SER A 568 -0.55 24.12 -8.65
C SER A 568 -1.46 23.97 -9.88
N GLY A 569 -2.37 24.94 -10.05
CA GLY A 569 -3.16 25.16 -11.26
C GLY A 569 -2.33 25.58 -12.48
N GLU A 570 -1.11 26.06 -12.28
CA GLU A 570 -0.21 26.48 -13.35
C GLU A 570 0.38 25.29 -14.13
N ALA A 571 0.84 25.57 -15.35
CA ALA A 571 1.51 24.58 -16.21
C ALA A 571 2.85 24.12 -15.60
N ALA A 572 3.28 22.91 -15.97
CA ALA A 572 4.62 22.43 -15.63
C ALA A 572 5.70 23.43 -16.13
N GLY A 573 6.72 23.67 -15.32
CA GLY A 573 7.75 24.69 -15.53
C GLY A 573 7.35 26.11 -15.10
N ALA A 574 6.05 26.44 -15.01
CA ALA A 574 5.55 27.78 -14.69
C ALA A 574 5.05 27.96 -13.24
N ARG A 575 5.16 26.91 -12.42
CA ARG A 575 4.70 26.88 -11.02
C ARG A 575 5.57 27.76 -10.13
N GLY A 576 4.95 28.39 -9.14
CA GLY A 576 5.60 29.22 -8.14
C GLY A 576 5.24 28.77 -6.72
N TYR A 577 6.09 29.15 -5.77
CA TYR A 577 5.78 29.03 -4.35
C TYR A 577 4.49 29.78 -4.04
N GLY A 578 3.58 29.12 -3.31
CA GLY A 578 2.29 29.70 -2.93
C GLY A 578 1.35 29.96 -4.11
N ASP A 579 1.32 29.03 -5.06
CA ASP A 579 0.31 29.01 -6.11
C ASP A 579 -1.09 28.65 -5.56
N TRP A 580 -1.21 28.17 -4.32
CA TRP A 580 -2.48 27.95 -3.61
C TRP A 580 -2.25 27.83 -2.09
N GLY A 581 -3.30 27.97 -1.28
CA GLY A 581 -3.19 28.18 0.17
C GLY A 581 -2.97 26.94 1.05
N GLY A 582 -2.84 25.73 0.51
CA GLY A 582 -2.64 24.53 1.32
C GLY A 582 -3.89 23.94 1.98
N ILE A 583 -3.67 23.07 2.97
CA ILE A 583 -4.70 22.28 3.68
C ILE A 583 -4.70 22.66 5.16
N ILE A 584 -5.88 22.95 5.71
CA ILE A 584 -6.06 23.41 7.09
C ILE A 584 -6.99 22.45 7.83
N LEU A 585 -6.52 21.89 8.95
CA LEU A 585 -7.31 21.03 9.85
C LEU A 585 -7.53 21.75 11.19
N CYS A 586 -8.80 21.96 11.57
CA CYS A 586 -9.19 22.50 12.88
C CYS A 586 -9.85 21.41 13.73
N GLY A 587 -9.20 20.97 14.81
CA GLY A 587 -9.72 19.98 15.75
C GLY A 587 -10.17 20.56 17.09
N ASN A 588 -10.67 19.66 17.96
CA ASN A 588 -11.19 19.96 19.30
C ASN A 588 -10.21 19.61 20.44
N ALA A 589 -8.94 19.32 20.16
CA ALA A 589 -7.95 18.98 21.20
C ALA A 589 -7.53 20.20 22.03
N THR A 590 -6.76 19.95 23.09
CA THR A 590 -6.27 20.98 24.00
C THR A 590 -5.26 21.91 23.31
N VAL A 591 -5.40 23.21 23.56
CA VAL A 591 -4.44 24.26 23.19
C VAL A 591 -4.25 25.19 24.38
N ASN A 592 -3.10 25.86 24.50
CA ASN A 592 -2.78 26.72 25.65
C ASN A 592 -3.21 28.20 25.48
N LEU A 593 -4.03 28.48 24.47
CA LEU A 593 -4.57 29.81 24.16
C LEU A 593 -5.66 30.25 25.15
N THR A 594 -5.88 31.58 25.25
CA THR A 594 -6.90 32.16 26.13
C THR A 594 -8.29 31.64 25.79
N GLY A 595 -8.93 30.95 26.75
CA GLY A 595 -10.24 30.33 26.56
C GLY A 595 -10.23 28.95 25.91
N GLY A 596 -9.05 28.40 25.56
CA GLY A 596 -8.88 27.09 24.94
C GLY A 596 -9.21 27.04 23.45
N THR A 597 -9.23 28.19 22.77
CA THR A 597 -9.50 28.29 21.33
C THR A 597 -8.62 29.33 20.65
N GLY A 598 -8.18 29.06 19.43
CA GLY A 598 -7.56 30.03 18.53
C GLY A 598 -8.37 30.23 17.24
N THR A 599 -7.90 31.10 16.36
CA THR A 599 -8.45 31.31 15.01
C THR A 599 -7.32 31.20 14.01
N ILE A 600 -7.52 30.48 12.91
CA ILE A 600 -6.50 30.34 11.86
C ILE A 600 -6.29 31.68 11.15
N GLU A 601 -5.02 32.00 10.89
CA GLU A 601 -4.55 33.25 10.30
C GLU A 601 -4.82 33.31 8.78
N GLY A 602 -4.14 34.20 8.05
CA GLY A 602 -4.38 34.47 6.63
C GLY A 602 -5.77 35.05 6.30
N GLY A 603 -6.57 35.37 7.31
CA GLY A 603 -7.97 35.76 7.18
C GLY A 603 -8.96 34.60 7.03
N VAL A 604 -8.53 33.34 7.19
CA VAL A 604 -9.36 32.14 7.05
C VAL A 604 -10.52 32.12 8.05
N GLY A 605 -10.26 32.57 9.28
CA GLY A 605 -11.30 32.83 10.28
C GLY A 605 -11.91 31.60 10.96
N SER A 606 -11.51 30.38 10.59
CA SER A 606 -11.97 29.15 11.24
C SER A 606 -11.34 29.01 12.64
N VAL A 607 -12.18 28.63 13.60
CA VAL A 607 -11.80 28.47 15.02
C VAL A 607 -11.28 27.05 15.26
N PHE A 608 -10.17 26.93 15.98
CA PHE A 608 -9.56 25.66 16.40
C PHE A 608 -9.46 25.54 17.93
N GLY A 609 -9.21 24.32 18.43
CA GLY A 609 -9.17 24.00 19.86
C GLY A 609 -10.55 23.73 20.46
N GLY A 610 -10.62 22.90 21.50
CA GLY A 610 -11.88 22.46 22.12
C GLY A 610 -12.47 23.39 23.19
N GLY A 611 -11.87 24.56 23.43
CA GLY A 611 -12.34 25.52 24.42
C GLY A 611 -12.14 25.03 25.85
N LEU A 612 -13.10 25.30 26.73
CA LEU A 612 -13.07 24.91 28.15
C LEU A 612 -13.27 23.39 28.38
N THR A 613 -13.61 22.64 27.34
CA THR A 613 -13.85 21.18 27.39
C THR A 613 -13.18 20.49 26.19
N PRO A 614 -11.83 20.48 26.14
CA PRO A 614 -11.12 19.89 25.02
C PRO A 614 -11.23 18.37 24.97
N ASN A 615 -11.07 17.83 23.77
CA ASN A 615 -11.05 16.40 23.47
C ASN A 615 -9.73 16.05 22.77
N ASP A 616 -8.74 15.60 23.53
CA ASP A 616 -7.45 15.18 22.97
C ASP A 616 -7.53 13.92 22.09
N ASP A 617 -8.65 13.20 22.13
CA ASP A 617 -8.94 12.04 21.28
C ASP A 617 -9.87 12.40 20.10
N ASP A 618 -10.02 13.70 19.81
CA ASP A 618 -10.71 14.22 18.62
C ASP A 618 -10.13 13.63 17.32
N ASN A 619 -10.98 13.48 16.31
CA ASN A 619 -10.65 12.81 15.07
C ASN A 619 -11.12 13.66 13.88
N SER A 620 -10.21 14.41 13.29
CA SER A 620 -10.42 15.21 12.08
C SER A 620 -10.28 14.39 10.78
N GLY A 621 -10.13 13.07 10.88
CA GLY A 621 -10.11 12.11 9.76
C GLY A 621 -8.79 11.35 9.60
N SER A 622 -8.44 11.06 8.35
CA SER A 622 -7.28 10.26 7.97
C SER A 622 -6.69 10.76 6.65
N ILE A 623 -5.41 11.12 6.67
CA ILE A 623 -4.61 11.47 5.49
C ILE A 623 -3.53 10.43 5.30
N LYS A 624 -3.50 9.79 4.13
CA LYS A 624 -2.45 8.82 3.74
C LYS A 624 -2.00 8.97 2.29
N TYR A 625 -0.70 8.80 2.05
CA TYR A 625 -0.07 8.91 0.72
C TYR A 625 -0.54 10.16 -0.04
N LEU A 626 -0.38 11.32 0.57
CA LEU A 626 -0.81 12.61 0.03
C LEU A 626 0.40 13.49 -0.30
N ARG A 627 0.35 14.17 -1.46
CA ARG A 627 1.29 15.24 -1.83
C ARG A 627 0.57 16.59 -1.84
N SER A 628 1.19 17.60 -1.25
CA SER A 628 0.83 19.01 -1.31
C SER A 628 1.99 19.76 -1.96
N GLU A 629 1.81 20.19 -3.21
CA GLU A 629 2.85 20.78 -4.05
C GLU A 629 2.50 22.25 -4.34
N PHE A 630 3.43 23.17 -4.07
CA PHE A 630 3.30 24.63 -4.29
C PHE A 630 2.23 25.33 -3.42
N SER A 631 2.03 24.80 -2.21
CA SER A 631 1.09 25.28 -1.20
C SER A 631 1.62 26.49 -0.39
N GLY A 632 0.82 26.93 0.59
CA GLY A 632 1.08 28.05 1.49
C GLY A 632 0.78 29.42 0.85
N TYR A 633 0.48 30.45 1.63
CA TYR A 633 0.26 31.80 1.05
C TYR A 633 0.44 32.96 2.05
N ASP A 634 1.32 33.91 1.69
CA ASP A 634 1.57 35.11 2.50
C ASP A 634 0.53 36.21 2.24
N PHE A 635 -0.43 36.42 3.13
CA PHE A 635 -1.43 37.49 2.96
C PHE A 635 -0.91 38.86 3.42
N ALA A 636 -0.13 38.86 4.49
CA ALA A 636 0.69 39.96 4.98
C ALA A 636 1.78 39.36 5.90
N SER A 637 2.85 40.11 6.19
CA SER A 637 3.89 39.66 7.13
C SER A 637 3.30 39.30 8.49
N ASN A 638 3.59 38.09 8.95
CA ASN A 638 3.08 37.48 10.18
C ASN A 638 1.54 37.38 10.17
N ASN A 639 1.00 36.92 9.04
CA ASN A 639 -0.39 36.56 8.77
C ASN A 639 -0.44 35.74 7.46
N GLU A 640 0.03 34.51 7.53
CA GLU A 640 0.22 33.58 6.43
C GLU A 640 -0.62 32.28 6.61
N ILE A 641 -0.49 31.30 5.71
CA ILE A 641 -1.07 29.95 5.81
C ILE A 641 -0.12 28.92 5.18
N ASN A 642 -0.20 27.67 5.64
CA ASN A 642 0.88 26.70 5.52
C ASN A 642 0.59 25.54 4.57
N GLY A 643 1.55 24.63 4.41
CA GLY A 643 1.39 23.46 3.56
C GLY A 643 0.36 22.47 4.10
N LEU A 644 0.50 22.17 5.39
CA LEU A 644 -0.50 21.51 6.22
C LEU A 644 -0.56 22.19 7.60
N THR A 645 -1.58 23.04 7.81
CA THR A 645 -1.86 23.67 9.11
C THR A 645 -2.70 22.74 9.98
N MET A 646 -2.30 22.52 11.24
CA MET A 646 -2.97 21.63 12.18
C MET A 646 -3.30 22.36 13.49
N GLY A 647 -4.46 23.03 13.54
CA GLY A 647 -4.94 23.72 14.74
C GLY A 647 -5.70 22.78 15.67
N GLY A 648 -5.17 22.52 16.87
CA GLY A 648 -5.86 21.74 17.91
C GLY A 648 -6.31 20.34 17.45
N VAL A 649 -5.55 19.67 16.58
CA VAL A 649 -5.94 18.38 16.00
C VAL A 649 -5.69 17.26 17.03
N GLY A 650 -6.69 16.39 17.23
CA GLY A 650 -6.65 15.31 18.23
C GLY A 650 -5.96 14.03 17.76
N ARG A 651 -5.55 13.20 18.74
CA ARG A 651 -4.80 11.95 18.52
C ARG A 651 -5.61 10.82 17.90
N GLY A 652 -6.93 10.99 17.73
CA GLY A 652 -7.79 10.10 16.96
C GLY A 652 -7.62 10.27 15.44
N THR A 653 -7.02 11.39 15.00
CA THR A 653 -6.71 11.69 13.60
C THR A 653 -5.47 10.91 13.15
N THR A 654 -5.49 10.39 11.91
CA THR A 654 -4.32 9.71 11.30
C THR A 654 -3.66 10.58 10.24
N ILE A 655 -2.34 10.80 10.34
CA ILE A 655 -1.53 11.47 9.32
C ILE A 655 -0.29 10.59 9.07
N ASP A 656 -0.19 9.97 7.90
CA ASP A 656 0.85 8.97 7.61
C ASP A 656 1.22 8.95 6.12
N HIS A 657 2.49 9.12 5.75
CA HIS A 657 2.94 9.30 4.36
C HIS A 657 2.37 10.58 3.73
N VAL A 658 2.85 11.73 4.19
CA VAL A 658 2.50 13.04 3.61
C VAL A 658 3.77 13.71 3.11
N GLN A 659 3.71 14.30 1.92
CA GLN A 659 4.76 15.12 1.35
C GLN A 659 4.24 16.54 1.13
N ILE A 660 4.95 17.52 1.67
CA ILE A 660 4.77 18.94 1.40
C ILE A 660 5.97 19.44 0.61
N SER A 661 5.76 20.21 -0.46
CA SER A 661 6.84 20.55 -1.38
C SER A 661 6.67 21.92 -2.03
N TYR A 662 7.76 22.68 -2.13
CA TYR A 662 7.78 24.05 -2.66
C TYR A 662 6.74 24.95 -1.96
N ASN A 663 6.53 24.72 -0.67
CA ASN A 663 5.62 25.50 0.15
C ASN A 663 6.17 26.91 0.37
N GLN A 664 5.31 27.91 0.26
CA GLN A 664 5.68 29.32 0.41
C GLN A 664 6.11 29.70 1.84
N ASP A 665 5.51 29.05 2.81
CA ASP A 665 5.59 29.29 4.25
C ASP A 665 6.06 27.99 4.95
N ASP A 666 5.64 27.70 6.17
CA ASP A 666 5.94 26.42 6.84
C ASP A 666 5.34 25.20 6.14
N SER A 667 6.12 24.12 6.08
CA SER A 667 5.67 22.87 5.48
C SER A 667 4.61 22.19 6.36
N TYR A 668 4.84 22.14 7.66
CA TYR A 668 3.89 21.64 8.66
C TYR A 668 3.92 22.56 9.88
N GLU A 669 2.75 22.99 10.32
CA GLU A 669 2.60 23.83 11.50
C GLU A 669 1.52 23.25 12.43
N TRP A 670 1.85 23.10 13.71
CA TRP A 670 0.94 22.62 14.75
C TRP A 670 0.57 23.73 15.73
N PHE A 671 -0.59 24.36 15.53
CA PHE A 671 -1.20 25.24 16.52
C PHE A 671 -1.86 24.44 17.66
N GLY A 672 -1.04 23.87 18.53
CA GLY A 672 -1.48 23.04 19.66
C GLY A 672 -2.04 21.67 19.26
N GLY A 673 -2.69 20.99 20.21
CA GLY A 673 -3.29 19.66 20.01
C GLY A 673 -2.36 18.48 20.29
N THR A 674 -2.75 17.29 19.83
CA THR A 674 -2.20 15.99 20.27
C THR A 674 -2.03 14.96 19.15
N VAL A 675 -2.29 15.34 17.89
CA VAL A 675 -2.19 14.46 16.71
C VAL A 675 -0.81 13.81 16.59
N ASN A 676 -0.78 12.51 16.26
CA ASN A 676 0.46 11.80 15.99
C ASN A 676 0.63 11.56 14.48
N CYS A 677 1.84 11.75 13.96
CA CYS A 677 2.12 11.73 12.53
C CYS A 677 3.28 10.78 12.17
N LYS A 678 3.22 10.10 11.02
CA LYS A 678 4.34 9.31 10.50
C LYS A 678 4.70 9.64 9.05
N HIS A 679 5.94 9.36 8.67
CA HIS A 679 6.40 9.44 7.27
C HIS A 679 6.12 10.82 6.64
N LEU A 680 6.68 11.86 7.26
CA LEU A 680 6.51 13.25 6.82
C LEU A 680 7.71 13.70 5.97
N ILE A 681 7.45 14.47 4.91
CA ILE A 681 8.47 14.98 3.99
C ILE A 681 8.25 16.47 3.79
N ALA A 682 9.21 17.29 4.22
CA ALA A 682 9.31 18.71 3.86
C ALA A 682 10.39 18.88 2.79
N PHE A 683 10.01 19.25 1.56
CA PHE A 683 10.92 19.28 0.42
C PHE A 683 10.96 20.65 -0.27
N ARG A 684 12.11 21.33 -0.17
CA ARG A 684 12.35 22.65 -0.76
C ARG A 684 11.27 23.69 -0.39
N GLY A 685 10.72 23.61 0.83
CA GLY A 685 9.94 24.70 1.41
C GLY A 685 10.77 25.97 1.54
N LYS A 686 10.10 27.12 1.63
CA LYS A 686 10.73 28.43 1.81
C LYS A 686 11.00 28.71 3.27
N ASP A 687 9.96 28.71 4.10
CA ASP A 687 10.08 28.82 5.55
C ASP A 687 10.11 27.45 6.23
N ASP A 688 9.76 27.31 7.50
CA ASP A 688 10.24 26.19 8.33
C ASP A 688 9.70 24.82 7.89
N ASP A 689 10.47 23.77 8.20
CA ASP A 689 10.05 22.42 7.83
C ASP A 689 8.98 21.91 8.82
N PHE A 690 9.15 22.20 10.12
CA PHE A 690 8.25 21.83 11.21
C PHE A 690 8.20 22.96 12.27
N ASP A 691 7.11 23.73 12.32
CA ASP A 691 6.83 24.65 13.44
C ASP A 691 5.81 24.02 14.41
N THR A 692 6.05 24.17 15.71
CA THR A 692 5.21 23.64 16.78
C THR A 692 4.98 24.70 17.86
N ASP A 693 3.71 25.06 18.10
CA ASP A 693 3.36 26.05 19.12
C ASP A 693 2.09 25.72 19.92
N ASN A 694 1.63 26.69 20.72
CA ASN A 694 0.33 26.72 21.41
C ASN A 694 -0.05 25.46 22.22
N GLY A 695 0.95 24.74 22.76
CA GLY A 695 0.77 23.58 23.62
C GLY A 695 0.71 22.24 22.89
N TYR A 696 1.28 22.14 21.67
CA TYR A 696 1.30 20.88 20.92
C TYR A 696 2.06 19.78 21.69
N SER A 697 1.45 18.60 21.82
CA SER A 697 1.95 17.48 22.63
C SER A 697 1.76 16.12 21.95
N GLY A 698 1.76 16.12 20.61
CA GLY A 698 1.71 14.91 19.79
C GLY A 698 3.08 14.26 19.58
N LYS A 699 3.12 13.23 18.73
CA LYS A 699 4.32 12.45 18.41
C LYS A 699 4.54 12.37 16.91
N VAL A 700 5.79 12.48 16.47
CA VAL A 700 6.15 12.34 15.06
C VAL A 700 7.25 11.30 14.88
N GLN A 701 7.10 10.39 13.92
CA GLN A 701 8.15 9.41 13.59
C GLN A 701 8.41 9.33 12.08
N PHE A 702 9.68 9.16 11.68
CA PHE A 702 10.10 9.09 10.28
C PHE A 702 9.77 10.38 9.54
N ALA A 703 10.48 11.45 9.91
CA ALA A 703 10.36 12.74 9.24
C ALA A 703 11.65 13.05 8.48
N VAL A 704 11.54 13.59 7.26
CA VAL A 704 12.70 13.99 6.45
C VAL A 704 12.51 15.40 5.92
N THR A 705 13.59 16.17 5.91
CA THR A 705 13.62 17.50 5.31
C THR A 705 14.78 17.63 4.35
N LEU A 706 14.57 18.29 3.21
CA LEU A 706 15.62 18.54 2.22
C LEU A 706 15.45 19.95 1.65
N ARG A 707 16.38 20.83 2.03
CA ARG A 707 16.40 22.26 1.67
C ARG A 707 17.05 22.53 0.31
N ASP A 708 16.59 23.57 -0.37
CA ASP A 708 17.24 24.11 -1.57
C ASP A 708 18.30 25.15 -1.17
N PRO A 709 19.60 24.95 -1.44
CA PRO A 709 20.63 25.93 -1.08
C PRO A 709 20.38 27.37 -1.58
N ALA A 710 19.61 27.56 -2.66
CA ALA A 710 19.36 28.87 -3.27
C ALA A 710 18.16 29.64 -2.69
N ILE A 711 17.16 28.95 -2.11
CA ILE A 711 15.84 29.52 -1.78
C ILE A 711 15.63 29.43 -0.27
N ALA A 712 15.32 30.56 0.38
CA ALA A 712 14.91 30.63 1.79
C ALA A 712 14.00 31.85 1.94
N ASP A 713 13.17 31.89 2.98
CA ASP A 713 12.28 33.03 3.20
C ASP A 713 13.01 34.26 3.78
N ALA A 714 12.41 35.44 3.59
CA ALA A 714 12.87 36.71 4.12
C ALA A 714 12.73 36.81 5.65
N SER A 715 11.79 36.09 6.25
CA SER A 715 11.63 35.89 7.71
C SER A 715 12.90 35.30 8.37
N GLN A 716 13.58 34.39 7.65
CA GLN A 716 14.69 33.48 8.02
C GLN A 716 14.25 32.07 8.39
N SER A 717 14.89 31.08 7.78
CA SER A 717 14.36 29.71 7.76
C SER A 717 15.26 28.67 8.45
N ASN A 718 14.63 27.77 9.20
CA ASN A 718 15.13 26.71 10.05
C ASN A 718 14.66 25.32 9.53
N SER A 719 14.90 24.25 10.28
CA SER A 719 14.19 22.97 10.09
C SER A 719 13.09 22.82 11.13
N PHE A 720 13.45 22.99 12.40
CA PHE A 720 12.51 23.08 13.50
C PHE A 720 12.50 24.49 14.07
N GLU A 721 11.31 25.06 14.22
CA GLU A 721 11.00 26.10 15.19
C GLU A 721 9.99 25.52 16.21
N SER A 722 10.14 25.89 17.48
CA SER A 722 9.31 25.33 18.54
C SER A 722 9.16 26.29 19.70
N ASP A 723 7.90 26.65 19.96
CA ASP A 723 7.43 27.64 20.91
C ASP A 723 6.46 27.02 21.92
N ASN A 724 6.38 27.55 23.14
CA ASN A 724 5.18 27.31 23.93
C ASN A 724 3.99 28.16 23.45
N ASN A 725 4.25 29.43 23.20
CA ASN A 725 3.34 30.43 22.65
C ASN A 725 4.15 31.68 22.29
N ALA A 726 3.56 32.60 21.52
CA ALA A 726 4.20 33.84 21.07
C ALA A 726 4.83 34.72 22.17
N SER A 727 4.37 34.60 23.43
CA SER A 727 4.92 35.34 24.58
C SER A 727 5.95 34.56 25.40
N GLY A 728 6.21 33.29 25.10
CA GLY A 728 7.15 32.43 25.83
C GLY A 728 6.81 32.23 27.31
N THR A 729 5.51 32.12 27.62
CA THR A 729 5.00 32.01 29.00
C THR A 729 4.92 30.55 29.47
N ALA A 730 4.74 30.34 30.78
CA ALA A 730 4.51 29.03 31.39
C ALA A 730 3.01 28.64 31.47
N VAL A 731 2.27 28.86 30.37
CA VAL A 731 0.86 28.46 30.27
C VAL A 731 0.78 27.01 29.81
N THR A 732 -0.03 26.21 30.51
CA THR A 732 -0.20 24.77 30.26
C THR A 732 -1.40 24.47 29.34
N PRO A 733 -1.38 23.38 28.55
CA PRO A 733 -0.25 22.47 28.35
C PRO A 733 0.94 23.20 27.72
N GLU A 734 2.14 22.88 28.19
CA GLU A 734 3.34 23.41 27.53
C GLU A 734 3.61 22.59 26.26
N THR A 735 4.09 23.23 25.18
CA THR A 735 4.47 22.53 23.94
C THR A 735 5.55 21.50 24.27
N ASN A 736 5.19 20.23 24.20
CA ASN A 736 6.02 19.07 24.53
C ASN A 736 5.75 17.93 23.51
N PRO A 737 6.03 18.15 22.21
CA PRO A 737 5.97 17.09 21.21
C PRO A 737 7.18 16.16 21.33
N THR A 738 7.01 14.90 20.91
CA THR A 738 8.11 13.93 20.81
C THR A 738 8.37 13.54 19.36
N PHE A 739 9.51 13.96 18.82
CA PHE A 739 10.01 13.56 17.50
C PHE A 739 11.01 12.40 17.64
N SER A 740 10.92 11.40 16.77
CA SER A 740 11.91 10.31 16.66
C SER A 740 12.20 9.94 15.21
N ASN A 741 13.42 9.48 14.92
CA ASN A 741 13.82 9.08 13.57
C ASN A 741 13.63 10.21 12.54
N VAL A 742 14.15 11.40 12.84
CA VAL A 742 14.17 12.53 11.91
C VAL A 742 15.48 12.54 11.12
N SER A 743 15.42 12.89 9.83
CA SER A 743 16.59 13.15 8.98
C SER A 743 16.46 14.51 8.31
N SER A 744 17.09 15.54 8.89
CA SER A 744 17.04 16.91 8.38
C SER A 744 18.30 17.23 7.57
N PHE A 745 18.13 17.56 6.29
CA PHE A 745 19.20 17.88 5.34
C PHE A 745 19.12 19.35 4.93
N GLY A 746 19.98 20.15 5.55
CA GLY A 746 20.03 21.60 5.38
C GLY A 746 20.68 22.07 4.08
N PRO A 747 20.83 23.38 3.90
CA PRO A 747 21.24 24.00 2.63
C PRO A 747 22.73 23.84 2.29
N ASN A 748 23.54 23.22 3.16
CA ASN A 748 24.98 23.19 3.04
C ASN A 748 25.53 21.76 2.84
N PRO A 749 25.43 21.17 1.63
CA PRO A 749 25.73 19.75 1.37
C PRO A 749 27.22 19.37 1.51
N ALA A 750 28.14 20.34 1.54
CA ALA A 750 29.58 20.10 1.45
C ALA A 750 30.44 21.06 2.29
N ALA A 751 29.87 21.70 3.32
CA ALA A 751 30.50 22.84 4.02
C ALA A 751 30.91 24.00 3.06
N ASN A 752 30.17 24.17 1.96
CA ASN A 752 30.37 25.16 0.91
C ASN A 752 29.49 26.39 1.17
N PRO A 753 30.04 27.61 1.39
CA PRO A 753 29.29 28.78 1.86
C PRO A 753 28.41 29.46 0.79
N GLY A 754 28.15 28.82 -0.35
CA GLY A 754 27.37 29.37 -1.46
C GLY A 754 25.84 29.32 -1.30
N TYR A 755 25.34 28.99 -0.11
CA TYR A 755 23.91 28.90 0.17
C TYR A 755 23.31 30.24 0.64
N ASN A 756 21.98 30.36 0.59
CA ASN A 756 21.25 31.56 0.96
C ASN A 756 21.44 31.92 2.44
N THR A 757 21.92 33.13 2.73
CA THR A 757 22.26 33.60 4.08
C THR A 757 21.07 33.83 5.01
N LEU A 758 19.84 33.67 4.52
CA LEU A 758 18.62 33.72 5.32
C LEU A 758 18.36 32.42 6.08
N TYR A 759 18.95 31.29 5.67
CA TYR A 759 18.94 30.08 6.47
C TYR A 759 19.62 30.27 7.84
N ARG A 760 19.10 29.59 8.87
CA ARG A 760 19.55 29.71 10.27
C ARG A 760 19.87 28.39 10.95
N ARG A 761 18.90 27.57 11.33
CA ARG A 761 19.13 26.48 12.31
C ARG A 761 18.53 25.16 11.88
N ALA A 762 19.16 24.04 12.26
CA ALA A 762 18.50 22.74 12.21
C ALA A 762 17.42 22.65 13.30
N MET A 763 17.74 23.10 14.52
CA MET A 763 16.82 23.15 15.66
C MET A 763 16.85 24.53 16.32
N HIS A 764 15.76 25.30 16.24
CA HIS A 764 15.50 26.49 17.06
C HIS A 764 14.46 26.16 18.12
N LEU A 765 14.93 25.78 19.31
CA LEU A 765 14.05 25.48 20.44
C LEU A 765 13.96 26.71 21.33
N ARG A 766 12.79 27.34 21.41
CA ARG A 766 12.66 28.67 22.03
C ARG A 766 11.37 28.83 22.86
N ARG A 767 11.15 30.05 23.39
CA ARG A 767 9.91 30.49 24.07
C ARG A 767 9.23 29.45 24.97
N ASN A 768 9.99 28.83 25.88
CA ASN A 768 9.51 27.85 26.86
C ASN A 768 9.02 26.50 26.28
N THR A 769 9.48 26.09 25.10
CA THR A 769 9.21 24.73 24.61
C THR A 769 9.85 23.65 25.51
N GLN A 770 9.24 22.47 25.55
CA GLN A 770 9.73 21.24 26.18
C GLN A 770 9.95 20.12 25.14
N THR A 771 10.06 20.46 23.85
CA THR A 771 10.22 19.49 22.75
C THR A 771 11.31 18.43 23.00
N ASP A 772 10.93 17.18 22.75
CA ASP A 772 11.80 16.01 22.80
C ASP A 772 12.15 15.51 21.38
N ILE A 773 13.44 15.32 21.10
CA ILE A 773 13.98 14.83 19.82
C ILE A 773 14.90 13.64 20.08
N HIS A 774 14.57 12.49 19.52
CA HIS A 774 15.30 11.24 19.72
C HIS A 774 15.77 10.61 18.39
N ASN A 775 16.84 9.82 18.42
CA ASN A 775 17.24 8.93 17.32
C ASN A 775 17.31 9.63 15.94
N SER A 776 17.79 10.88 15.87
CA SER A 776 17.67 11.74 14.69
C SER A 776 19.02 12.24 14.14
N ILE A 777 19.05 12.70 12.88
CA ILE A 777 20.23 13.29 12.23
C ILE A 777 19.92 14.68 11.65
N PHE A 778 20.86 15.61 11.81
CA PHE A 778 20.76 17.00 11.36
C PHE A 778 22.05 17.40 10.63
N LEU A 779 22.01 17.47 9.30
CA LEU A 779 23.19 17.60 8.46
C LEU A 779 23.20 18.91 7.67
N GLY A 780 24.33 19.61 7.65
CA GLY A 780 24.55 20.72 6.70
C GLY A 780 23.72 21.98 6.96
N TRP A 781 23.58 22.39 8.22
CA TRP A 781 22.86 23.62 8.61
C TRP A 781 23.81 24.78 8.97
N PRO A 782 23.39 26.05 8.96
CA PRO A 782 24.25 27.14 9.44
C PRO A 782 24.51 26.97 10.95
N THR A 783 23.46 26.78 11.74
CA THR A 783 23.53 26.37 13.15
C THR A 783 22.94 24.97 13.35
N GLY A 784 23.58 24.12 14.15
CA GLY A 784 23.02 22.82 14.56
C GLY A 784 21.85 22.97 15.52
N LEU A 785 22.15 23.30 16.78
CA LEU A 785 21.17 23.46 17.87
C LEU A 785 21.27 24.87 18.48
N ASP A 786 20.16 25.60 18.49
CA ASP A 786 19.97 26.83 19.27
C ASP A 786 18.91 26.59 20.35
N ILE A 787 19.27 26.81 21.62
CA ILE A 787 18.32 26.80 22.74
C ILE A 787 18.20 28.24 23.23
N ASP A 788 17.03 28.85 23.00
CA ASP A 788 16.81 30.28 23.09
C ASP A 788 15.75 30.64 24.14
N GLY A 789 16.07 31.61 24.99
CA GLY A 789 15.14 32.14 25.98
C GLY A 789 15.19 31.48 27.35
N ALA A 790 14.89 32.29 28.37
CA ALA A 790 15.17 32.00 29.77
C ALA A 790 14.51 30.74 30.32
N LEU A 791 13.23 30.50 30.00
CA LEU A 791 12.52 29.31 30.48
C LEU A 791 12.92 28.06 29.68
N THR A 792 13.21 28.20 28.38
CA THR A 792 13.75 27.11 27.56
C THR A 792 15.10 26.62 28.09
N HIS A 793 15.95 27.52 28.58
CA HIS A 793 17.19 27.16 29.31
C HIS A 793 16.91 26.41 30.61
N VAL A 794 15.83 26.75 31.33
CA VAL A 794 15.40 25.99 32.53
C VAL A 794 14.91 24.61 32.14
N ASN A 795 14.04 24.47 31.14
CA ASN A 795 13.53 23.18 30.66
C ASN A 795 14.67 22.25 30.19
N ALA A 796 15.70 22.81 29.55
CA ALA A 796 16.89 22.06 29.16
C ALA A 796 17.80 21.69 30.36
N ASN A 797 17.91 22.57 31.37
CA ASN A 797 18.65 22.31 32.61
C ASN A 797 17.98 21.22 33.47
N ASP A 798 16.66 21.30 33.61
CA ASP A 798 15.84 20.46 34.49
C ASP A 798 15.44 19.13 33.82
N ASN A 799 15.88 18.94 32.56
CA ASN A 799 15.71 17.74 31.74
C ASN A 799 14.27 17.52 31.21
N ASP A 800 13.46 18.57 31.18
CA ASP A 800 12.14 18.55 30.56
C ASP A 800 12.22 18.62 29.03
N LEU A 801 13.13 19.45 28.48
CA LEU A 801 13.51 19.48 27.05
C LEU A 801 14.67 18.49 26.79
N LYS A 802 14.55 17.60 25.79
CA LYS A 802 15.52 16.51 25.54
C LYS A 802 15.90 16.40 24.05
N VAL A 803 17.17 16.63 23.72
CA VAL A 803 17.77 16.16 22.45
C VAL A 803 18.69 14.99 22.76
N GLU A 804 18.34 13.79 22.27
CA GLU A 804 18.94 12.52 22.70
C GLU A 804 19.22 11.55 21.54
N ASN A 805 20.28 10.77 21.66
CA ASN A 805 20.75 9.78 20.70
C ASN A 805 20.77 10.28 19.24
N SER A 806 21.13 11.55 19.04
CA SER A 806 21.01 12.26 17.78
C SER A 806 22.36 12.81 17.29
N PHE A 807 22.47 13.04 15.98
CA PHE A 807 23.71 13.46 15.32
C PHE A 807 23.57 14.86 14.72
N ILE A 808 24.53 15.74 14.99
CA ILE A 808 24.75 16.99 14.25
C ILE A 808 26.03 16.81 13.43
N SER A 809 26.02 17.16 12.13
CA SER A 809 27.25 17.12 11.33
C SER A 809 27.28 18.12 10.20
N GLY A 810 28.46 18.71 9.98
CA GLY A 810 28.70 19.67 8.89
C GLY A 810 28.03 21.03 9.07
N SER A 811 27.58 21.37 10.27
CA SER A 811 27.06 22.70 10.54
C SER A 811 28.17 23.76 10.56
N THR A 812 27.85 25.00 10.20
CA THR A 812 28.85 26.11 10.27
C THR A 812 29.20 26.41 11.73
N THR A 813 28.22 26.36 12.62
CA THR A 813 28.36 26.33 14.08
C THR A 813 27.46 25.24 14.66
N ASN A 814 27.98 24.34 15.51
CA ASN A 814 27.13 23.27 16.08
C ASN A 814 26.10 23.81 17.09
N TYR A 815 26.45 24.86 17.83
CA TYR A 815 25.69 25.32 19.00
C TYR A 815 25.53 26.85 19.04
N ALA A 816 24.34 27.30 19.40
CA ALA A 816 24.01 28.68 19.75
C ALA A 816 23.16 28.69 21.03
N ALA A 817 23.07 29.86 21.67
CA ALA A 817 22.12 30.10 22.76
C ALA A 817 21.61 31.54 22.65
N GLY A 818 20.33 31.70 22.35
CA GLY A 818 19.68 33.01 22.31
C GLY A 818 19.41 33.61 23.70
N ASN A 819 19.40 34.95 23.74
CA ASN A 819 19.09 35.81 24.89
C ASN A 819 20.03 35.70 26.13
N PRO A 820 21.22 36.36 26.11
CA PRO A 820 22.19 36.38 27.22
C PRO A 820 21.77 37.28 28.41
N GLY A 821 20.47 37.56 28.58
CA GLY A 821 19.88 38.25 29.74
C GLY A 821 19.12 37.32 30.69
N ALA A 822 19.07 36.02 30.42
CA ALA A 822 18.33 35.02 31.18
C ALA A 822 18.90 34.75 32.59
N PRO A 823 18.10 34.24 33.56
CA PRO A 823 18.58 33.91 34.92
C PRO A 823 19.72 32.89 34.96
N LEU A 824 19.75 31.95 34.00
CA LEU A 824 20.82 30.96 33.84
C LEU A 824 21.95 31.43 32.90
N ASN A 825 21.72 32.50 32.12
CA ASN A 825 22.65 33.09 31.13
C ASN A 825 23.43 32.04 30.30
N TRP A 826 22.70 31.16 29.60
CA TRP A 826 23.33 30.13 28.78
C TRP A 826 24.05 30.74 27.57
N THR A 827 25.20 30.15 27.25
CA THR A 827 26.00 30.43 26.06
C THR A 827 26.04 29.20 25.15
N ALA A 828 26.60 29.33 23.95
CA ALA A 828 26.85 28.19 23.07
C ALA A 828 27.64 27.05 23.76
N ALA A 829 28.52 27.36 24.72
CA ALA A 829 29.25 26.36 25.50
C ALA A 829 28.35 25.59 26.49
N ASN A 830 27.26 26.20 26.99
CA ASN A 830 26.28 25.52 27.82
C ASN A 830 25.42 24.56 26.98
N VAL A 831 24.99 24.99 25.79
CA VAL A 831 24.24 24.14 24.85
C VAL A 831 25.12 22.99 24.32
N GLN A 832 26.40 23.23 24.08
CA GLN A 832 27.38 22.18 23.82
C GLN A 832 27.46 21.17 24.97
N ALA A 833 27.63 21.63 26.22
CA ALA A 833 27.74 20.75 27.39
C ALA A 833 26.46 19.95 27.66
N TYR A 834 25.29 20.55 27.41
CA TYR A 834 24.00 19.88 27.42
C TYR A 834 23.96 18.74 26.37
N PHE A 835 24.29 19.05 25.12
CA PHE A 835 24.19 18.11 24.00
C PHE A 835 25.21 16.96 24.13
N GLN A 836 26.44 17.27 24.49
CA GLN A 836 27.54 16.31 24.67
C GLN A 836 27.52 15.56 26.01
N SER A 837 26.49 15.76 26.85
CA SER A 837 26.32 15.00 28.09
C SER A 837 26.23 13.50 27.81
N ALA A 838 26.98 12.69 28.56
CA ALA A 838 26.98 11.24 28.44
C ALA A 838 25.59 10.61 28.67
N THR A 839 24.68 11.28 29.37
CA THR A 839 23.29 10.83 29.54
C THR A 839 22.48 10.94 28.26
N ARG A 840 22.78 11.91 27.38
CA ARG A 840 22.06 12.19 26.14
C ARG A 840 22.50 11.29 24.97
N ASN A 841 23.73 10.77 25.00
CA ASN A 841 24.31 9.90 23.96
C ASN A 841 24.28 10.50 22.53
N ASN A 842 24.34 11.82 22.40
CA ASN A 842 24.43 12.48 21.10
C ASN A 842 25.86 12.41 20.51
N ASN A 843 25.97 12.75 19.23
CA ASN A 843 27.25 12.84 18.53
C ASN A 843 27.29 14.12 17.69
N ASP A 844 28.39 14.87 17.77
CA ASP A 844 28.67 15.96 16.83
C ASP A 844 29.94 15.67 16.03
N ALA A 845 29.75 15.45 14.73
CA ALA A 845 30.81 15.09 13.79
C ALA A 845 31.20 16.27 12.90
N THR A 846 32.46 16.32 12.47
CA THR A 846 33.02 17.49 11.76
C THR A 846 32.93 17.42 10.23
N ALA A 847 32.26 16.40 9.65
CA ALA A 847 32.04 16.32 8.20
C ALA A 847 30.80 15.49 7.82
N ILE A 848 29.99 16.01 6.89
CA ILE A 848 28.78 15.36 6.38
C ILE A 848 29.08 13.97 5.79
N ALA A 849 30.16 13.85 5.01
CA ALA A 849 30.57 12.60 4.39
C ALA A 849 30.83 11.45 5.39
N ALA A 850 31.15 11.77 6.65
CA ALA A 850 31.34 10.76 7.71
C ALA A 850 30.02 10.09 8.14
N MET A 851 28.87 10.71 7.86
CA MET A 851 27.55 10.13 8.10
C MET A 851 27.17 9.05 7.08
N GLN A 852 27.84 9.04 5.91
CA GLN A 852 27.69 7.99 4.89
C GLN A 852 26.23 7.70 4.52
N ILE A 853 25.45 8.75 4.31
CA ILE A 853 24.13 8.68 3.67
C ILE A 853 24.34 8.79 2.15
N THR A 854 23.62 7.99 1.36
CA THR A 854 24.01 7.66 -0.02
C THR A 854 24.11 8.88 -0.95
N ASP A 855 23.01 9.64 -1.12
CA ASP A 855 22.99 10.89 -1.90
C ASP A 855 21.84 11.80 -1.41
N PRO A 856 21.87 12.27 -0.14
CA PRO A 856 20.70 12.91 0.48
C PRO A 856 20.44 14.35 0.03
N PHE A 857 21.40 15.00 -0.64
CA PHE A 857 21.28 16.41 -1.07
C PHE A 857 20.94 16.57 -2.55
N ASN A 858 20.63 15.48 -3.25
CA ASN A 858 20.25 15.50 -4.66
C ASN A 858 18.79 15.96 -4.80
N LEU A 859 18.59 17.21 -5.21
CA LEU A 859 17.27 17.84 -5.36
C LEU A 859 16.39 17.28 -6.49
N SER A 860 16.88 16.29 -7.26
CA SER A 860 16.13 15.67 -8.36
C SER A 860 15.80 14.19 -8.13
N SER A 861 16.63 13.49 -7.36
CA SER A 861 16.48 12.09 -7.01
C SER A 861 17.29 11.81 -5.73
N PRO A 862 16.80 12.27 -4.56
CA PRO A 862 17.53 12.09 -3.31
C PRO A 862 17.56 10.63 -2.91
N ASN A 863 18.68 10.20 -2.33
CA ASN A 863 18.81 8.87 -1.73
C ASN A 863 19.24 9.00 -0.26
N PHE A 864 18.25 8.90 0.62
CA PHE A 864 18.42 9.05 2.06
C PHE A 864 18.87 7.77 2.78
N LEU A 865 19.08 6.65 2.06
CA LEU A 865 19.49 5.39 2.67
C LEU A 865 20.93 5.50 3.23
N PRO A 866 21.18 5.11 4.49
CA PRO A 866 22.52 4.97 5.03
C PRO A 866 23.28 3.82 4.35
N LEU A 867 24.50 4.08 3.90
CA LEU A 867 25.42 3.05 3.41
C LEU A 867 25.71 2.01 4.50
N ALA A 868 26.05 0.78 4.13
CA ALA A 868 26.22 -0.34 5.07
C ALA A 868 27.29 -0.11 6.17
N THR A 869 28.22 0.84 5.99
CA THR A 869 29.25 1.21 6.97
C THR A 869 28.87 2.42 7.84
N SER A 870 27.70 3.05 7.59
CA SER A 870 27.30 4.31 8.22
C SER A 870 27.28 4.23 9.75
N PRO A 871 27.75 5.28 10.46
CA PRO A 871 27.79 5.32 11.91
C PRO A 871 26.41 5.26 12.58
N VAL A 872 25.30 5.45 11.83
CA VAL A 872 23.93 5.39 12.37
C VAL A 872 23.41 3.98 12.62
N TRP A 873 24.08 2.95 12.07
CA TRP A 873 23.66 1.55 12.17
C TRP A 873 23.88 0.95 13.57
N GLY A 874 22.86 0.25 14.08
CA GLY A 874 22.90 -0.36 15.40
C GLY A 874 22.98 0.66 16.55
N LYS A 875 22.67 1.95 16.28
CA LYS A 875 22.77 3.04 17.25
C LYS A 875 21.44 3.50 17.81
N ALA A 876 20.30 3.12 17.26
CA ALA A 876 19.02 3.54 17.82
C ALA A 876 18.86 3.03 19.25
N VAL A 877 18.44 3.92 20.15
CA VAL A 877 18.18 3.60 21.55
C VAL A 877 16.68 3.77 21.78
N TRP A 878 16.05 2.72 22.31
CA TRP A 878 14.60 2.62 22.56
C TRP A 878 14.26 2.20 23.99
N SER A 879 15.28 2.11 24.83
CA SER A 879 15.24 1.38 26.09
C SER A 879 16.34 1.88 27.03
N ARG A 880 16.21 1.59 28.32
CA ARG A 880 17.15 2.00 29.36
C ARG A 880 18.35 1.05 29.41
N THR A 881 19.52 1.60 29.77
CA THR A 881 20.72 0.79 30.03
C THR A 881 20.78 0.31 31.48
N ILE A 882 21.16 -0.96 31.67
CA ILE A 882 21.44 -1.60 32.95
C ILE A 882 22.90 -2.06 32.92
N SER A 883 23.80 -1.27 33.48
CA SER A 883 25.24 -1.56 33.50
C SER A 883 25.72 -2.03 34.87
N GLY A 884 26.63 -2.99 34.89
CA GLY A 884 27.11 -3.61 36.12
C GLY A 884 28.35 -4.48 35.96
N LYS A 885 28.69 -5.28 36.97
CA LYS A 885 29.84 -6.22 36.96
C LYS A 885 29.41 -7.64 37.33
N LEU A 886 29.93 -8.64 36.63
CA LEU A 886 29.92 -10.04 37.03
C LEU A 886 31.25 -10.39 37.70
N LEU A 887 31.17 -10.81 38.95
CA LEU A 887 32.31 -11.14 39.81
C LEU A 887 32.12 -12.55 40.40
N TYR A 888 33.20 -13.15 40.90
CA TYR A 888 33.10 -14.29 41.82
C TYR A 888 33.92 -14.00 43.08
N ASP A 889 33.42 -14.48 44.20
CA ASP A 889 34.00 -14.27 45.53
C ASP A 889 34.96 -15.42 45.87
N LYS A 890 36.15 -15.06 46.37
CA LYS A 890 37.11 -15.99 46.96
C LYS A 890 37.43 -15.60 48.40
N ALA A 891 36.45 -15.69 49.29
CA ALA A 891 36.49 -15.59 50.76
C ALA A 891 37.02 -14.28 51.38
N THR A 892 37.74 -13.46 50.61
CA THR A 892 38.44 -12.22 51.03
C THR A 892 38.69 -11.25 49.86
N THR A 893 38.48 -11.67 48.60
CA THR A 893 38.75 -10.85 47.40
C THR A 893 37.73 -11.13 46.31
N ASP A 894 37.19 -10.05 45.73
CA ASP A 894 36.37 -10.10 44.52
C ASP A 894 37.26 -10.28 43.28
N VAL A 895 36.93 -11.22 42.41
CA VAL A 895 37.65 -11.42 41.15
C VAL A 895 36.68 -11.29 39.96
N PRO A 896 36.99 -10.44 38.96
CA PRO A 896 36.16 -10.31 37.76
C PRO A 896 35.97 -11.62 36.99
N VAL A 897 34.78 -11.79 36.43
CA VAL A 897 34.44 -12.89 35.51
C VAL A 897 34.30 -12.30 34.11
N SER A 898 35.29 -12.53 33.25
CA SER A 898 35.29 -12.08 31.86
C SER A 898 34.72 -13.10 30.88
N ASN A 899 34.25 -12.65 29.72
CA ASN A 899 33.68 -13.46 28.63
C ASN A 899 32.50 -14.36 29.05
N SER A 900 31.77 -13.98 30.09
CA SER A 900 30.61 -14.72 30.61
C SER A 900 29.32 -13.95 30.33
N THR A 901 28.21 -14.67 30.23
CA THR A 901 26.94 -14.09 29.77
C THR A 901 26.07 -13.72 30.96
N VAL A 902 25.72 -12.44 31.09
CA VAL A 902 24.65 -11.99 31.97
C VAL A 902 23.34 -11.99 31.17
N LEU A 903 22.28 -12.48 31.78
CA LEU A 903 20.96 -12.64 31.17
C LEU A 903 19.96 -11.76 31.93
N LEU A 904 19.19 -10.95 31.22
CA LEU A 904 17.95 -10.39 31.73
C LEU A 904 16.81 -11.29 31.29
N LYS A 905 15.95 -11.71 32.22
CA LYS A 905 14.78 -12.57 31.97
C LYS A 905 13.50 -11.85 32.34
N ASN A 906 12.37 -12.24 31.77
CA ASN A 906 11.04 -11.72 32.16
C ASN A 906 10.72 -12.01 33.65
N SER A 907 9.65 -11.40 34.17
CA SER A 907 9.22 -11.52 35.56
C SER A 907 8.97 -12.94 36.08
N THR A 908 8.73 -13.90 35.18
CA THR A 908 8.57 -15.33 35.50
C THR A 908 9.89 -16.12 35.46
N GLY A 909 10.97 -15.52 34.96
CA GLY A 909 12.28 -16.17 34.76
C GLY A 909 12.33 -17.17 33.60
N SER A 910 11.25 -17.30 32.84
CA SER A 910 11.09 -18.31 31.78
C SER A 910 11.71 -17.92 30.44
N THR A 911 11.86 -16.63 30.16
CA THR A 911 12.31 -16.13 28.84
C THR A 911 13.40 -15.08 29.02
N THR A 912 14.54 -15.27 28.38
CA THR A 912 15.60 -14.26 28.28
C THR A 912 15.15 -13.14 27.33
N VAL A 913 15.18 -11.90 27.81
CA VAL A 913 14.78 -10.69 27.08
C VAL A 913 15.97 -9.84 26.61
N ALA A 914 17.13 -9.97 27.27
CA ALA A 914 18.38 -9.34 26.85
C ALA A 914 19.58 -10.15 27.37
N THR A 915 20.72 -10.05 26.70
CA THR A 915 21.99 -10.68 27.13
C THR A 915 23.15 -9.70 27.00
N ALA A 916 24.20 -9.90 27.80
CA ALA A 916 25.41 -9.10 27.77
C ALA A 916 26.62 -9.97 28.10
N THR A 917 27.71 -9.85 27.32
CA THR A 917 28.97 -10.54 27.63
C THR A 917 29.88 -9.63 28.44
N THR A 918 30.48 -10.18 29.49
CA THR A 918 31.31 -9.41 30.42
C THR A 918 32.71 -9.14 29.87
N ASN A 919 33.22 -7.93 30.05
CA ASN A 919 34.57 -7.55 29.60
C ASN A 919 35.67 -8.10 30.55
N ALA A 920 36.94 -7.75 30.28
CA ALA A 920 38.09 -8.18 31.10
C ALA A 920 38.01 -7.76 32.59
N THR A 921 37.33 -6.66 32.89
CA THR A 921 37.08 -6.13 34.24
C THR A 921 35.72 -6.55 34.82
N GLY A 922 35.06 -7.50 34.15
CA GLY A 922 33.79 -8.10 34.54
C GLY A 922 32.56 -7.27 34.18
N ASP A 923 32.71 -6.10 33.56
CA ASP A 923 31.60 -5.19 33.28
C ASP A 923 30.68 -5.72 32.17
N TYR A 924 29.38 -5.51 32.35
CA TYR A 924 28.32 -5.83 31.39
C TYR A 924 27.35 -4.63 31.24
N THR A 925 26.68 -4.53 30.10
CA THR A 925 25.59 -3.58 29.85
C THR A 925 24.44 -4.30 29.14
N LEU A 926 23.26 -4.29 29.76
CA LEU A 926 22.01 -4.83 29.21
C LEU A 926 21.08 -3.67 28.80
N TYR A 927 20.21 -3.92 27.84
CA TYR A 927 19.20 -2.95 27.38
C TYR A 927 17.80 -3.47 27.72
N ALA A 928 16.95 -2.63 28.33
CA ALA A 928 15.64 -3.03 28.83
C ALA A 928 14.62 -1.88 28.83
N ILE A 929 13.37 -2.19 28.46
CA ILE A 929 12.24 -1.25 28.58
C ILE A 929 11.70 -1.24 30.02
N ASP A 930 10.78 -0.33 30.33
CA ASP A 930 10.08 -0.33 31.62
C ASP A 930 9.29 -1.65 31.79
N GLY A 931 9.35 -2.27 32.97
CA GLY A 931 8.85 -3.63 33.20
C GLY A 931 9.49 -4.36 34.39
N ASN A 932 9.02 -5.59 34.63
CA ASN A 932 9.51 -6.47 35.70
C ASN A 932 10.34 -7.63 35.13
N TYR A 933 11.55 -7.82 35.65
CA TYR A 933 12.56 -8.74 35.15
C TYR A 933 13.23 -9.54 36.25
N ILE A 934 14.01 -10.56 35.88
CA ILE A 934 14.92 -11.31 36.75
C ILE A 934 16.32 -11.25 36.14
N LEU A 935 17.34 -10.91 36.92
CA LEU A 935 18.73 -10.91 36.48
C LEU A 935 19.41 -12.26 36.81
N ASP A 936 20.11 -12.84 35.85
CA ASP A 936 20.67 -14.20 35.89
C ASP A 936 22.04 -14.23 35.16
N ALA A 937 22.84 -15.30 35.29
CA ALA A 937 24.16 -15.36 34.64
C ALA A 937 24.65 -16.78 34.33
N GLU A 938 25.34 -16.92 33.20
CA GLU A 938 26.02 -18.13 32.72
C GLU A 938 27.53 -17.89 32.66
N VAL A 939 28.27 -18.57 33.54
CA VAL A 939 29.71 -18.39 33.72
C VAL A 939 30.51 -19.38 32.89
N ASN A 940 31.46 -18.89 32.09
CA ASN A 940 32.29 -19.67 31.17
C ASN A 940 33.44 -20.47 31.84
N LYS A 941 33.66 -20.31 33.14
CA LYS A 941 34.75 -21.00 33.85
C LYS A 941 34.42 -22.47 34.09
N VAL A 942 35.26 -23.36 33.54
CA VAL A 942 35.20 -24.81 33.78
C VAL A 942 35.39 -25.10 35.28
N ARG A 943 34.57 -26.00 35.84
CA ARG A 943 34.63 -26.42 37.26
C ARG A 943 35.93 -27.17 37.58
N GLY A 944 36.99 -26.41 37.86
CA GLY A 944 38.28 -26.91 38.37
C GLY A 944 39.04 -25.93 39.27
N GLY A 945 38.60 -24.67 39.36
CA GLY A 945 39.20 -23.62 40.20
C GLY A 945 38.21 -22.93 41.14
N LEU A 946 37.05 -23.55 41.39
CA LEU A 946 36.03 -23.06 42.32
C LEU A 946 35.83 -24.08 43.45
N ALA A 947 35.96 -23.65 44.70
CA ALA A 947 35.66 -24.45 45.87
C ALA A 947 34.15 -24.50 46.13
N VAL A 948 33.71 -25.42 47.00
CA VAL A 948 32.29 -25.61 47.37
C VAL A 948 31.69 -24.40 48.13
N VAL A 949 32.52 -23.41 48.47
CA VAL A 949 32.18 -22.18 49.21
C VAL A 949 32.16 -20.92 48.34
N ASP A 950 32.49 -21.01 47.05
CA ASP A 950 32.63 -19.84 46.17
C ASP A 950 31.28 -19.39 45.60
N ALA A 951 31.00 -18.08 45.65
CA ALA A 951 29.76 -17.46 45.19
C ALA A 951 29.95 -16.65 43.90
N VAL A 952 28.94 -16.65 43.02
CA VAL A 952 28.93 -15.81 41.80
C VAL A 952 28.02 -14.61 42.04
N GLN A 953 28.51 -13.41 41.72
CA GLN A 953 27.86 -12.16 42.07
C GLN A 953 27.59 -11.31 40.82
N VAL A 954 26.35 -10.85 40.66
CA VAL A 954 25.96 -9.90 39.61
C VAL A 954 25.68 -8.54 40.29
N ARG A 955 26.58 -7.57 40.11
CA ARG A 955 26.52 -6.22 40.72
C ARG A 955 26.15 -5.16 39.68
N ARG A 956 25.80 -3.95 40.13
CA ARG A 956 25.51 -2.72 39.33
C ARG A 956 26.54 -1.61 39.72
N HIS A 957 26.65 -0.45 39.04
CA HIS A 957 27.70 0.62 39.23
C HIS A 957 27.11 2.05 39.32
N LEU A 958 27.53 3.02 40.19
CA LEU A 958 26.80 4.27 40.65
C LEU A 958 27.40 5.60 40.18
N SER A 959 26.57 6.66 40.29
CA SER A 959 27.04 8.04 40.10
C SER A 959 26.29 9.22 40.80
N SER A 960 24.99 9.21 41.16
CA SER A 960 24.36 10.39 41.81
C SER A 960 23.08 10.13 42.65
N LEU A 961 22.69 11.10 43.49
CA LEU A 961 21.73 10.98 44.61
C LEU A 961 20.60 12.03 44.58
N THR A 962 19.34 11.60 44.77
CA THR A 962 18.24 12.40 45.33
C THR A 962 17.36 11.55 46.28
N THR A 963 16.71 12.18 47.25
CA THR A 963 16.11 11.58 48.46
C THR A 963 14.65 11.13 48.32
N LEU A 964 14.24 10.07 49.05
CA LEU A 964 12.92 9.88 49.71
C LEU A 964 12.81 8.53 50.49
N ASP A 965 11.72 8.34 51.24
CA ASP A 965 11.66 7.62 52.54
C ASP A 965 11.05 6.19 52.62
N ALA A 966 11.23 5.61 53.82
CA ALA A 966 10.49 4.52 54.50
C ALA A 966 10.79 3.04 54.15
N LEU A 967 10.96 2.24 55.22
CA LEU A 967 11.12 0.78 55.22
C LEU A 967 9.76 0.12 55.50
N SER A 968 9.35 -0.87 54.70
CA SER A 968 8.15 -1.68 54.95
C SER A 968 8.55 -3.12 55.25
N LEU A 969 8.23 -3.58 56.46
CA LEU A 969 8.30 -4.98 56.86
C LEU A 969 6.89 -5.54 56.93
N THR A 970 6.64 -6.66 56.26
CA THR A 970 5.38 -7.40 56.39
C THR A 970 5.73 -8.87 56.61
N ALA A 971 5.49 -9.36 57.82
CA ALA A 971 5.47 -10.78 58.10
C ALA A 971 4.07 -11.30 57.76
N GLY A 972 3.99 -12.25 56.83
CA GLY A 972 2.76 -13.00 56.58
C GLY A 972 2.79 -14.28 57.41
N ASP A 973 1.82 -14.45 58.30
CA ASP A 973 1.47 -15.77 58.83
C ASP A 973 0.80 -16.57 57.69
N VAL A 974 1.29 -17.79 57.45
CA VAL A 974 0.84 -18.66 56.36
C VAL A 974 0.55 -20.09 56.87
N ASP A 975 -0.11 -20.25 58.02
CA ASP A 975 -1.22 -21.22 58.09
C ASP A 975 -2.22 -20.98 59.26
N LEU A 976 -3.48 -20.72 58.94
CA LEU A 976 -4.57 -20.63 59.92
C LEU A 976 -5.15 -22.01 60.29
N SER A 977 -4.32 -23.02 60.61
CA SER A 977 -4.77 -24.19 61.38
C SER A 977 -3.66 -25.09 61.97
N ASN A 978 -3.42 -24.98 63.29
CA ASN A 978 -3.55 -26.05 64.30
C ASN A 978 -2.64 -25.86 65.52
N ALA A 979 -3.17 -26.14 66.72
CA ALA A 979 -2.42 -26.17 67.97
C ALA A 979 -1.77 -27.55 68.19
N GLY A 980 -0.45 -27.65 68.05
CA GLY A 980 0.32 -28.86 68.32
C GLY A 980 1.81 -28.67 68.09
N THR A 981 2.66 -29.36 68.84
CA THR A 981 4.12 -29.18 68.79
C THR A 981 4.73 -29.69 67.48
N ASN A 982 4.87 -28.81 66.49
CA ASN A 982 5.90 -28.81 65.46
C ASN A 982 5.83 -27.49 64.68
N VAL A 983 6.80 -26.60 64.90
CA VAL A 983 6.99 -25.41 64.02
C VAL A 983 7.54 -25.91 62.69
N ALA A 984 6.91 -25.54 61.57
CA ALA A 984 7.42 -25.86 60.24
C ALA A 984 8.71 -25.07 59.97
N ILE A 985 9.62 -25.66 59.19
CA ILE A 985 11.04 -25.25 59.11
C ILE A 985 11.27 -23.91 58.35
N ILE A 986 10.21 -23.20 57.92
CA ILE A 986 10.34 -22.10 56.96
C ILE A 986 9.33 -20.97 57.22
N ASP A 987 9.78 -19.88 57.83
CA ASP A 987 9.11 -18.57 57.80
C ASP A 987 9.82 -17.66 56.79
N ALA A 988 9.07 -17.04 55.87
CA ALA A 988 9.62 -16.18 54.82
C ALA A 988 9.48 -14.69 55.17
N VAL A 989 10.58 -14.05 55.60
CA VAL A 989 10.62 -12.59 55.79
C VAL A 989 10.87 -11.90 54.45
N THR A 990 9.84 -11.26 53.89
CA THR A 990 10.00 -10.43 52.69
C THR A 990 10.48 -9.03 53.09
N ILE A 991 11.76 -8.73 52.88
CA ILE A 991 12.34 -7.40 53.11
C ILE A 991 12.24 -6.60 51.80
N ARG A 992 11.24 -5.70 51.71
CA ARG A 992 11.20 -4.71 50.62
C ARG A 992 11.97 -3.47 51.04
N ARG A 993 13.05 -3.14 50.33
CA ARG A 993 13.84 -1.94 50.60
C ARG A 993 14.15 -1.19 49.30
N LYS A 994 13.57 0.00 49.14
CA LYS A 994 14.08 1.00 48.20
C LYS A 994 15.44 1.46 48.73
N LEU A 995 16.52 1.07 48.07
CA LEU A 995 17.87 1.15 48.64
C LEU A 995 18.48 2.55 48.48
N SER A 996 18.37 3.35 49.54
CA SER A 996 19.21 4.51 49.82
C SER A 996 19.90 4.35 51.20
N ASN A 997 20.85 5.24 51.50
CA ASN A 997 21.84 5.10 52.58
C ASN A 997 21.30 4.61 53.94
N GLN A 998 21.83 3.48 54.37
CA GLN A 998 22.24 3.26 55.76
C GLN A 998 23.68 2.73 55.71
N ASN A 999 24.46 2.98 56.77
CA ASN A 999 25.80 2.41 56.92
C ASN A 999 25.80 0.89 56.69
N PRO A 1000 26.92 0.29 56.25
CA PRO A 1000 27.02 -1.14 56.08
C PRO A 1000 26.92 -1.82 57.45
N ILE A 1001 25.72 -2.28 57.80
CA ILE A 1001 25.57 -3.38 58.76
C ILE A 1001 26.24 -4.58 58.09
N GLN A 1002 27.46 -4.89 58.51
CA GLN A 1002 28.15 -6.11 58.11
C GLN A 1002 27.44 -7.29 58.75
N TRP A 1003 26.40 -7.79 58.10
CA TRP A 1003 25.91 -9.14 58.37
C TRP A 1003 27.05 -10.10 58.03
N GLN A 1004 27.49 -10.92 59.00
CA GLN A 1004 28.34 -12.07 58.68
C GLN A 1004 27.47 -13.11 57.97
N ILE A 1005 27.39 -13.00 56.65
CA ILE A 1005 26.58 -13.88 55.79
C ILE A 1005 27.15 -15.29 55.84
N LYS A 1006 26.50 -16.19 56.60
CA LYS A 1006 26.74 -17.63 56.55
C LYS A 1006 25.50 -18.48 56.30
N ASP A 1007 24.30 -18.00 56.65
CA ASP A 1007 23.08 -18.83 56.73
C ASP A 1007 21.90 -18.33 55.88
N PHE A 1008 22.18 -17.59 54.80
CA PHE A 1008 21.15 -17.02 53.92
C PHE A 1008 21.12 -17.66 52.52
N ILE A 1009 19.93 -18.06 52.05
CA ILE A 1009 19.71 -18.42 50.64
C ILE A 1009 19.11 -17.21 49.90
N PHE A 1010 19.81 -16.77 48.85
CA PHE A 1010 19.37 -15.68 47.98
C PHE A 1010 18.57 -16.22 46.79
N VAL A 1011 17.39 -15.64 46.55
CA VAL A 1011 16.62 -15.88 45.31
C VAL A 1011 17.12 -14.92 44.22
N LYS A 1012 17.02 -15.31 42.95
CA LYS A 1012 17.41 -14.46 41.81
C LYS A 1012 16.73 -13.08 41.93
N PRO A 1013 17.49 -11.97 41.84
CA PRO A 1013 16.92 -10.65 42.09
C PRO A 1013 15.90 -10.28 41.02
N SER A 1014 14.71 -9.86 41.44
CA SER A 1014 13.74 -9.23 40.56
C SER A 1014 14.01 -7.73 40.44
N LEU A 1015 13.74 -7.19 39.26
CA LEU A 1015 14.12 -5.86 38.83
C LEU A 1015 12.90 -5.17 38.22
N THR A 1016 12.41 -4.11 38.86
CA THR A 1016 11.32 -3.27 38.34
C THR A 1016 11.92 -2.00 37.76
N ILE A 1017 11.70 -1.79 36.48
CA ILE A 1017 12.10 -0.60 35.73
C ILE A 1017 10.83 0.24 35.52
N GLY A 1018 10.81 1.49 35.96
CA GLY A 1018 9.59 2.31 35.91
C GLY A 1018 9.82 3.78 36.22
N GLY A 1019 9.38 4.66 35.32
CA GLY A 1019 9.53 6.10 35.46
C GLY A 1019 11.01 6.51 35.42
N SER A 1020 11.42 7.51 36.21
CA SER A 1020 12.83 7.92 36.31
C SER A 1020 13.72 6.96 37.12
N GLY A 1021 13.19 5.81 37.55
CA GLY A 1021 13.84 4.93 38.54
C GLY A 1021 13.93 3.45 38.14
N LEU A 1022 14.74 2.74 38.92
CA LEU A 1022 14.87 1.29 38.87
C LEU A 1022 14.92 0.75 40.31
N THR A 1023 13.97 -0.15 40.63
CA THR A 1023 13.83 -0.83 41.91
C THR A 1023 14.31 -2.28 41.77
N GLN A 1024 14.92 -2.83 42.82
CA GLN A 1024 15.39 -4.21 42.85
C GLN A 1024 14.92 -4.84 44.16
N ASP A 1025 14.17 -5.94 44.07
CA ASP A 1025 13.77 -6.73 45.23
C ASP A 1025 14.77 -7.87 45.45
N ILE A 1026 15.12 -8.11 46.71
CA ILE A 1026 16.03 -9.17 47.14
C ILE A 1026 15.29 -10.02 48.16
N ILE A 1027 14.92 -11.25 47.78
CA ILE A 1027 14.33 -12.21 48.71
C ILE A 1027 15.46 -13.01 49.36
N VAL A 1028 15.49 -12.98 50.69
CA VAL A 1028 16.49 -13.64 51.53
C VAL A 1028 15.78 -14.63 52.45
N LEU A 1029 16.13 -15.92 52.36
CA LEU A 1029 15.65 -16.95 53.27
C LEU A 1029 16.66 -17.13 54.41
N SER A 1030 16.20 -16.98 55.66
CA SER A 1030 17.01 -17.14 56.87
C SER A 1030 16.79 -18.51 57.50
N GLY A 1031 17.84 -19.31 57.63
CA GLY A 1031 17.80 -20.52 58.48
C GLY A 1031 18.05 -20.15 59.94
N GLY A 1032 17.01 -20.14 60.79
CA GLY A 1032 17.18 -19.93 62.23
C GLY A 1032 17.62 -21.21 62.95
N ASP A 1033 18.63 -21.11 63.81
CA ASP A 1033 18.95 -22.15 64.79
C ASP A 1033 17.82 -22.25 65.83
N VAL A 1034 17.24 -23.45 65.96
CA VAL A 1034 16.05 -23.70 66.79
C VAL A 1034 16.40 -24.32 68.15
N ASP A 1035 17.67 -24.70 68.40
CA ASP A 1035 18.08 -25.33 69.68
C ASP A 1035 18.65 -24.34 70.72
N LYS A 1036 18.81 -23.06 70.34
CA LYS A 1036 19.38 -21.97 71.14
C LYS A 1036 20.85 -22.14 71.53
N SER A 1037 21.60 -23.00 70.85
CA SER A 1037 23.06 -23.08 71.04
C SER A 1037 23.78 -21.82 70.57
N TYR A 1038 23.24 -21.10 69.58
CA TYR A 1038 23.77 -19.80 69.16
C TYR A 1038 23.22 -18.62 69.99
N THR A 1039 24.09 -18.00 70.80
CA THR A 1039 23.84 -16.68 71.40
C THR A 1039 24.64 -15.63 70.62
N PRO A 1040 24.02 -14.77 69.80
CA PRO A 1040 24.75 -13.70 69.12
C PRO A 1040 25.31 -12.71 70.15
N ALA A 1041 26.56 -12.28 69.96
CA ALA A 1041 27.05 -11.08 70.64
C ALA A 1041 26.26 -9.87 70.12
N VAL A 1042 25.88 -8.96 71.03
CA VAL A 1042 25.07 -7.79 70.71
C VAL A 1042 25.77 -6.86 69.71
N GLN A 1043 25.15 -6.67 68.54
CA GLN A 1043 25.20 -5.44 67.73
C GLN A 1043 23.94 -5.33 66.87
#